data_AF-A0A563EZA3-F1
#
_entry.id   AF-A0A563EZA3-F1
#
_cell.length_a   1.000
_cell.length_b   1.000
_cell.length_c   1.000
_cell.angle_alpha   90.00
_cell.angle_beta   90.00
_cell.angle_gamma   90.00
#
_symmetry.space_group_name_H-M   'P 1'
#
loop_
_entity.id
_entity.type
_entity.pdbx_description
1 polymer ?
#
loop_
_entity_poly.entity_id
_entity_poly.type
_entity_poly.pdbx_seq_one_letter_code
_entity_poly.pdbx_strand_id
1 'polypeptide(L)'
;MRTDLLRVPSGTTLRFATLVGLAVATTLLVFGRYAAVWPTATSLDDARCQVRAGLYFTSALDVDPDQRKWDAYRACMSVFLVPRAAWLAGGVLLLFAVALVIYLARPAWRIRRSRLVPLEGALADELSDTLAELVVRAGLREAPEFVLDPTSRRAGGVAFGHHRRKIVCLDAGLVALHRRDPDSFRAIVLHELAHVRGDVTTTYATLAVWRAFLITVLVPYGLVLVNPMLLSKTPWRLPDFSRPGEGVTWGIAWRLAVMVALVYLARTAVLRSREKYADALVVQWTGADDPYRNLSPSKNIRRWIAIHPTRAARAAAMRDPNSLLRPGFWEVLVSALAVQIAWWHAVTGLRELTWYREGNGSMLVMRIVWAVIAAALVGTIAFRGAVFLRTGGAHRGVFALPGLALGIGFVLGDHLDTQDRQQITVLGATASVLLVVTAVLVCSWVGHCATLARVRWHAVLIAGATAVVCYSALGWFTEIGAADAFWHNYMRPVVELMRSYGTSAVDDAVLNGAIVPFLLNFDRLTTAAALGLLWLVPLVLRRELPRFALLAALVGAGTWLLIMAAVAVADPSPTLVRSAWAVLAVAVVQFATATVVARQVDRIAALLSAWLVGLIATVAIWIMHLDGFPHVDSALATRPMQVLPFLGTAAALLGGLAATGTRPAGRQTKPWGLIAIAVVSAFLVAWWPTAPKASPLQPPPPSGDTELNRDQAVNIWIYGGGWDTYLSVINSNGRVFDQVRANDPAKIASACDELLPVLRDAAAFPEPPEERVRGNWKAALGSLENGARECVLVFRDSSGSADEMGKQFVLGLDQLKVTQTMLLEAQQRALS
;
A
#
# COMPACT_ATOMS: atom_id res chain seq x y z
N MET A 1 -7.07 -32.60 24.18
CA MET A 1 -6.13 -31.72 23.45
C MET A 1 -6.53 -31.40 22.00
N ARG A 2 -7.68 -31.87 21.48
CA ARG A 2 -8.10 -31.74 20.06
C ARG A 2 -8.91 -30.46 19.69
N THR A 3 -9.22 -29.59 20.65
CA THR A 3 -10.13 -28.44 20.46
C THR A 3 -9.45 -27.13 20.02
N ASP A 4 -8.12 -27.02 20.04
CA ASP A 4 -7.42 -25.75 19.75
C ASP A 4 -7.03 -25.53 18.28
N LEU A 5 -7.18 -26.54 17.42
CA LEU A 5 -6.98 -26.38 15.96
C LEU A 5 -7.94 -25.35 15.34
N LEU A 6 -9.07 -25.07 15.99
CA LEU A 6 -10.13 -24.18 15.51
C LEU A 6 -9.90 -22.68 15.83
N ARG A 7 -8.83 -22.30 16.54
CA ARG A 7 -8.54 -20.88 16.84
C ARG A 7 -7.58 -20.21 15.86
N VAL A 8 -6.93 -20.98 14.99
CA VAL A 8 -5.99 -20.43 14.02
C VAL A 8 -6.77 -20.05 12.77
N PRO A 9 -6.59 -18.82 12.22
CA PRO A 9 -7.30 -18.41 11.01
C PRO A 9 -7.07 -19.43 9.89
N SER A 10 -8.15 -19.93 9.30
CA SER A 10 -8.05 -20.82 8.15
C SER A 10 -7.47 -20.08 6.94
N GLY A 11 -6.77 -20.79 6.07
CA GLY A 11 -6.32 -20.21 4.80
C GLY A 11 -7.46 -19.71 3.91
N THR A 12 -8.69 -20.23 4.11
CA THR A 12 -9.89 -19.73 3.43
C THR A 12 -10.26 -18.33 3.90
N THR A 13 -10.24 -18.07 5.22
CA THR A 13 -10.56 -16.76 5.79
C THR A 13 -9.66 -15.66 5.24
N LEU A 14 -8.35 -15.94 5.16
CA LEU A 14 -7.39 -14.99 4.62
C LEU A 14 -7.70 -14.62 3.17
N ARG A 15 -7.89 -15.63 2.32
CA ARG A 15 -8.22 -15.41 0.91
C ARG A 15 -9.57 -14.69 0.72
N PHE A 16 -10.53 -14.93 1.61
CA PHE A 16 -11.80 -14.21 1.60
C PHE A 16 -11.60 -12.73 1.92
N ALA A 17 -10.85 -12.44 2.98
CA ALA A 17 -10.54 -11.07 3.39
C ALA A 17 -9.78 -10.31 2.30
N THR A 18 -8.76 -10.93 1.67
CA THR A 18 -8.01 -10.28 0.59
C THR A 18 -8.85 -10.02 -0.65
N LEU A 19 -9.78 -10.92 -1.01
CA LEU A 19 -10.70 -10.71 -2.13
C LEU A 19 -11.64 -9.53 -1.88
N VAL A 20 -12.22 -9.45 -0.68
CA VAL A 20 -13.13 -8.35 -0.30
C VAL A 20 -12.36 -7.03 -0.22
N GLY A 21 -11.18 -7.02 0.41
CA GLY A 21 -10.31 -5.85 0.48
C GLY A 21 -9.92 -5.33 -0.89
N LEU A 22 -9.53 -6.22 -1.81
CA LEU A 22 -9.24 -5.87 -3.20
C LEU A 22 -10.46 -5.31 -3.94
N ALA A 23 -11.65 -5.91 -3.78
CA ALA A 23 -12.86 -5.40 -4.39
C ALA A 23 -13.21 -3.99 -3.88
N VAL A 24 -13.12 -3.75 -2.56
CA VAL A 24 -13.37 -2.43 -1.96
C VAL A 24 -12.34 -1.40 -2.46
N ALA A 25 -11.05 -1.74 -2.42
CA ALA A 25 -9.99 -0.84 -2.85
C ALA A 25 -10.11 -0.47 -4.35
N THR A 26 -10.35 -1.45 -5.22
CA THR A 26 -10.59 -1.18 -6.65
C THR A 26 -11.86 -0.37 -6.87
N THR A 27 -12.89 -0.54 -6.03
CA THR A 27 -14.08 0.32 -6.07
C THR A 27 -13.71 1.76 -5.73
N LEU A 28 -12.89 2.00 -4.70
CA LEU A 28 -12.40 3.34 -4.35
C LEU A 28 -11.59 3.97 -5.48
N LEU A 29 -10.70 3.21 -6.12
CA LEU A 29 -9.97 3.67 -7.29
C LEU A 29 -10.93 4.11 -8.41
N VAL A 30 -11.83 3.21 -8.83
CA VAL A 30 -12.71 3.46 -9.99
C VAL A 30 -13.69 4.60 -9.71
N PHE A 31 -14.33 4.61 -8.54
CA PHE A 31 -15.26 5.69 -8.18
C PHE A 31 -14.53 7.01 -7.89
N GLY A 32 -13.28 6.97 -7.41
CA GLY A 32 -12.42 8.14 -7.32
C GLY A 32 -12.11 8.72 -8.70
N ARG A 33 -11.85 7.86 -9.69
CA ARG A 33 -11.71 8.28 -11.10
C ARG A 33 -12.99 8.83 -11.68
N TYR A 34 -14.15 8.23 -11.38
CA TYR A 34 -15.42 8.82 -11.80
C TYR A 34 -15.66 10.18 -11.14
N ALA A 35 -15.36 10.34 -9.86
CA ALA A 35 -15.42 11.63 -9.18
C ALA A 35 -14.45 12.66 -9.78
N ALA A 36 -13.32 12.19 -10.33
CA ALA A 36 -12.35 13.03 -11.02
C ALA A 36 -12.84 13.50 -12.40
N VAL A 37 -13.51 12.63 -13.15
CA VAL A 37 -13.89 12.89 -14.55
C VAL A 37 -15.31 13.50 -14.67
N TRP A 38 -16.22 13.17 -13.77
CA TRP A 38 -17.64 13.52 -13.88
C TRP A 38 -18.04 14.72 -12.99
N PRO A 39 -18.60 15.81 -13.54
CA PRO A 39 -18.50 16.35 -14.89
C PRO A 39 -17.42 17.45 -14.93
N THR A 40 -16.42 17.32 -15.80
CA THR A 40 -15.49 18.39 -16.24
C THR A 40 -14.51 19.00 -15.22
N ALA A 41 -14.38 18.47 -13.99
CA ALA A 41 -13.85 19.30 -12.91
C ALA A 41 -12.35 19.13 -12.57
N THR A 42 -11.74 17.95 -12.40
CA THR A 42 -10.61 17.92 -11.42
C THR A 42 -9.21 18.34 -11.85
N SER A 43 -8.76 18.08 -13.10
CA SER A 43 -7.49 18.68 -13.56
C SER A 43 -7.63 20.20 -13.68
N LEU A 44 -8.82 20.66 -14.04
CA LEU A 44 -9.17 22.08 -14.06
C LEU A 44 -9.32 22.64 -12.64
N ASP A 45 -9.85 21.89 -11.67
CA ASP A 45 -10.04 22.32 -10.27
C ASP A 45 -8.69 22.44 -9.56
N ASP A 46 -7.81 21.45 -9.75
CA ASP A 46 -6.46 21.47 -9.18
C ASP A 46 -5.67 22.65 -9.75
N ALA A 47 -5.70 22.82 -11.08
CA ALA A 47 -5.10 23.97 -11.75
C ALA A 47 -5.73 25.30 -11.31
N ARG A 48 -7.06 25.39 -11.18
CA ARG A 48 -7.77 26.59 -10.69
C ARG A 48 -7.33 26.94 -9.28
N CYS A 49 -7.24 25.95 -8.40
CA CYS A 49 -6.79 26.16 -7.03
C CYS A 49 -5.31 26.53 -6.95
N GLN A 50 -4.45 25.96 -7.81
CA GLN A 50 -3.05 26.35 -7.94
C GLN A 50 -2.91 27.80 -8.41
N VAL A 51 -3.61 28.19 -9.46
CA VAL A 51 -3.62 29.57 -10.00
C VAL A 51 -4.12 30.57 -8.96
N ARG A 52 -5.24 30.27 -8.28
CA ARG A 52 -5.77 31.13 -7.21
C ARG A 52 -4.84 31.25 -6.01
N ALA A 53 -4.06 30.21 -5.72
CA ALA A 53 -3.08 30.21 -4.65
C ALA A 53 -1.72 30.81 -5.07
N GLY A 54 -1.50 31.08 -6.36
CA GLY A 54 -0.19 31.44 -6.90
C GLY A 54 0.86 30.34 -6.75
N LEU A 55 0.41 29.08 -6.67
CA LEU A 55 1.24 27.90 -6.43
C LEU A 55 1.58 27.23 -7.76
N TYR A 56 2.85 27.27 -8.16
CA TYR A 56 3.34 26.67 -9.39
C TYR A 56 4.60 25.84 -9.09
N PHE A 57 4.72 24.65 -9.70
CA PHE A 57 5.87 23.78 -9.47
C PHE A 57 7.15 24.33 -10.15
N THR A 58 8.28 24.15 -9.50
CA THR A 58 9.61 24.46 -10.08
C THR A 58 10.07 23.35 -11.00
N SER A 59 11.11 23.61 -11.79
CA SER A 59 11.73 22.62 -12.70
C SER A 59 12.23 21.36 -12.00
N ALA A 60 12.53 21.44 -10.71
CA ALA A 60 12.94 20.31 -9.86
C ALA A 60 11.79 19.60 -9.13
N LEU A 61 10.53 19.98 -9.39
CA LEU A 61 9.36 19.58 -8.58
C LEU A 61 9.51 20.00 -7.10
N ASP A 62 10.30 21.03 -6.81
CA ASP A 62 10.47 21.50 -5.45
C ASP A 62 9.17 22.12 -4.94
N VAL A 63 8.90 21.87 -3.67
CA VAL A 63 7.78 22.41 -2.94
C VAL A 63 8.02 23.91 -2.76
N ASP A 64 7.09 24.75 -3.24
CA ASP A 64 7.15 26.20 -2.98
C ASP A 64 7.26 26.42 -1.46
N PRO A 65 8.31 27.11 -0.97
CA PRO A 65 8.54 27.26 0.46
C PRO A 65 7.51 28.18 1.13
N ASP A 66 6.72 28.95 0.36
CA ASP A 66 5.67 29.81 0.90
C ASP A 66 4.46 28.98 1.33
N GLN A 67 4.42 28.67 2.62
CA GLN A 67 3.33 27.95 3.27
C GLN A 67 1.96 28.62 3.05
N ARG A 68 1.89 29.95 2.87
CA ARG A 68 0.62 30.66 2.69
C ARG A 68 -0.07 30.25 1.39
N LYS A 69 0.71 30.05 0.32
CA LYS A 69 0.19 29.55 -0.96
C LYS A 69 -0.39 28.15 -0.80
N TRP A 70 0.29 27.29 -0.05
CA TRP A 70 -0.22 25.95 0.25
C TRP A 70 -1.50 25.97 1.09
N ASP A 71 -1.59 26.88 2.07
CA ASP A 71 -2.81 27.05 2.87
C ASP A 71 -3.98 27.51 2.00
N ALA A 72 -3.76 28.48 1.10
CA ALA A 72 -4.76 28.95 0.13
C ALA A 72 -5.20 27.84 -0.85
N TYR A 73 -4.24 27.09 -1.38
CA TYR A 73 -4.51 25.92 -2.23
C TYR A 73 -5.34 24.87 -1.48
N ARG A 74 -4.99 24.54 -0.22
CA ARG A 74 -5.74 23.58 0.60
C ARG A 74 -7.15 24.06 0.90
N ALA A 75 -7.32 25.35 1.22
CA ALA A 75 -8.64 25.94 1.44
C ALA A 75 -9.51 25.83 0.18
N CYS A 76 -8.96 26.14 -1.00
CA CYS A 76 -9.65 25.98 -2.28
C CYS A 76 -10.03 24.50 -2.55
N MET A 77 -9.09 23.57 -2.36
CA MET A 77 -9.33 22.15 -2.61
C MET A 77 -10.33 21.50 -1.65
N SER A 78 -10.48 22.05 -0.44
CA SER A 78 -11.39 21.51 0.58
C SER A 78 -12.87 21.49 0.14
N VAL A 79 -13.26 22.39 -0.78
CA VAL A 79 -14.61 22.48 -1.34
C VAL A 79 -14.98 21.20 -2.10
N PHE A 80 -14.00 20.51 -2.69
CA PHE A 80 -14.22 19.28 -3.46
C PHE A 80 -14.23 18.01 -2.60
N LEU A 81 -13.86 18.10 -1.32
CA LEU A 81 -13.74 16.94 -0.45
C LEU A 81 -15.08 16.21 -0.28
N VAL A 82 -16.16 16.92 0.04
CA VAL A 82 -17.47 16.33 0.33
C VAL A 82 -18.10 15.66 -0.90
N PRO A 83 -18.17 16.30 -2.09
CA PRO A 83 -18.67 15.65 -3.29
C PRO A 83 -17.86 14.40 -3.67
N ARG A 84 -16.53 14.45 -3.60
CA ARG A 84 -15.67 13.29 -3.90
C ARG A 84 -15.84 12.18 -2.87
N ALA A 85 -15.95 12.52 -1.58
CA ALA A 85 -16.26 11.55 -0.53
C ALA A 85 -17.61 10.86 -0.78
N ALA A 86 -18.63 11.61 -1.19
CA ALA A 86 -19.96 11.08 -1.50
C ALA A 86 -19.91 10.08 -2.66
N TRP A 87 -19.11 10.33 -3.70
CA TRP A 87 -18.89 9.38 -4.79
C TRP A 87 -18.20 8.09 -4.33
N LEU A 88 -17.13 8.19 -3.55
CA LEU A 88 -16.40 7.04 -3.02
C LEU A 88 -17.30 6.20 -2.09
N ALA A 89 -17.98 6.86 -1.16
CA ALA A 89 -18.94 6.22 -0.25
C ALA A 89 -20.09 5.60 -1.04
N GLY A 90 -20.64 6.30 -2.02
CA GLY A 90 -21.70 5.81 -2.92
C GLY A 90 -21.29 4.55 -3.67
N GLY A 91 -20.06 4.50 -4.20
CA GLY A 91 -19.54 3.30 -4.88
C GLY A 91 -19.41 2.10 -3.95
N VAL A 92 -18.88 2.30 -2.74
CA VAL A 92 -18.75 1.24 -1.73
C VAL A 92 -20.13 0.78 -1.24
N LEU A 93 -21.05 1.70 -0.98
CA LEU A 93 -22.44 1.39 -0.59
C LEU A 93 -23.15 0.62 -1.70
N LEU A 94 -23.00 1.04 -2.96
CA LEU A 94 -23.57 0.34 -4.12
C LEU A 94 -23.02 -1.09 -4.25
N LEU A 95 -21.70 -1.27 -4.10
CA LEU A 95 -21.07 -2.59 -4.09
C LEU A 95 -21.71 -3.50 -3.03
N PHE A 96 -21.79 -3.04 -1.78
CA PHE A 96 -22.33 -3.86 -0.69
C PHE A 96 -23.84 -4.06 -0.77
N ALA A 97 -24.60 -3.07 -1.25
CA ALA A 97 -26.03 -3.21 -1.47
C ALA A 97 -26.34 -4.28 -2.53
N VAL A 98 -25.66 -4.23 -3.69
CA VAL A 98 -25.81 -5.25 -4.74
C VAL A 98 -25.33 -6.61 -4.24
N ALA A 99 -24.22 -6.67 -3.49
CA ALA A 99 -23.74 -7.92 -2.90
C ALA A 99 -24.76 -8.51 -1.91
N LEU A 100 -25.39 -7.69 -1.07
CA LEU A 100 -26.41 -8.12 -0.12
C LEU A 100 -27.65 -8.67 -0.85
N VAL A 101 -28.11 -7.98 -1.89
CA VAL A 101 -29.24 -8.45 -2.72
C VAL A 101 -28.91 -9.79 -3.36
N ILE A 102 -27.73 -9.94 -3.97
CA ILE A 102 -27.30 -11.22 -4.57
C ILE A 102 -27.19 -12.32 -3.51
N TYR A 103 -26.66 -11.99 -2.33
CA TYR A 103 -26.48 -12.94 -1.22
C TYR A 103 -27.82 -13.48 -0.72
N LEU A 104 -28.81 -12.60 -0.50
CA LEU A 104 -30.13 -12.94 0.01
C LEU A 104 -31.03 -13.60 -1.05
N ALA A 105 -30.97 -13.15 -2.31
CA ALA A 105 -31.82 -13.68 -3.38
C ALA A 105 -31.36 -15.06 -3.88
N ARG A 106 -30.06 -15.38 -3.76
CA ARG A 106 -29.47 -16.57 -4.37
C ARG A 106 -30.06 -17.90 -3.90
N PRO A 107 -30.33 -18.15 -2.60
CA PRO A 107 -30.95 -19.40 -2.15
C PRO A 107 -32.34 -19.61 -2.77
N ALA A 108 -33.21 -18.59 -2.71
CA ALA A 108 -34.55 -18.65 -3.29
C ALA A 108 -34.52 -18.82 -4.81
N TRP A 109 -33.63 -18.10 -5.50
CA TRP A 109 -33.43 -18.23 -6.94
C TRP A 109 -32.97 -19.64 -7.32
N ARG A 110 -32.06 -20.25 -6.54
CA ARG A 110 -31.59 -21.62 -6.76
C ARG A 110 -32.72 -22.64 -6.56
N ILE A 111 -33.48 -22.53 -5.47
CA ILE A 111 -34.63 -23.42 -5.20
C ILE A 111 -35.62 -23.37 -6.37
N ARG A 112 -36.02 -22.17 -6.82
CA ARG A 112 -36.97 -22.01 -7.93
C ARG A 112 -36.39 -22.52 -9.26
N ARG A 113 -35.15 -22.16 -9.59
CA ARG A 113 -34.54 -22.52 -10.89
C ARG A 113 -34.25 -24.02 -11.01
N SER A 114 -33.81 -24.66 -9.91
CA SER A 114 -33.54 -26.10 -9.88
C SER A 114 -34.75 -26.94 -9.48
N ARG A 115 -35.91 -26.31 -9.22
CA ARG A 115 -37.14 -26.97 -8.76
C ARG A 115 -36.88 -27.91 -7.57
N LEU A 116 -36.10 -27.42 -6.60
CA LEU A 116 -35.77 -28.18 -5.40
C LEU A 116 -37.03 -28.37 -4.56
N VAL A 117 -37.26 -29.58 -4.09
CA VAL A 117 -38.42 -29.92 -3.26
C VAL A 117 -37.96 -30.16 -1.82
N PRO A 118 -38.73 -29.74 -0.80
CA PRO A 118 -38.47 -30.15 0.57
C PRO A 118 -38.41 -31.68 0.69
N LEU A 119 -37.55 -32.19 1.57
CA LEU A 119 -37.52 -33.62 1.87
C LEU A 119 -38.72 -33.94 2.78
N GLU A 120 -39.79 -34.49 2.20
CA GLU A 120 -41.07 -34.79 2.88
C GLU A 120 -41.55 -36.23 2.63
N GLY A 121 -42.51 -36.70 3.44
CA GLY A 121 -43.16 -38.00 3.31
C GLY A 121 -42.27 -39.19 3.68
N ALA A 122 -42.58 -40.37 3.13
CA ALA A 122 -41.90 -41.63 3.47
C ALA A 122 -40.37 -41.59 3.27
N LEU A 123 -39.88 -40.77 2.35
CA LEU A 123 -38.44 -40.62 2.13
C LEU A 123 -37.77 -39.79 3.23
N ALA A 124 -38.46 -38.79 3.76
CA ALA A 124 -37.97 -38.03 4.90
C ALA A 124 -37.90 -38.93 6.13
N ASP A 125 -38.94 -39.75 6.36
CA ASP A 125 -38.99 -40.71 7.46
C ASP A 125 -37.83 -41.71 7.37
N GLU A 126 -37.57 -42.28 6.19
CA GLU A 126 -36.45 -43.21 5.95
C GLU A 126 -35.07 -42.61 6.28
N LEU A 127 -34.86 -41.33 5.93
CA LEU A 127 -33.56 -40.67 6.08
C LEU A 127 -33.41 -39.93 7.41
N SER A 128 -34.49 -39.65 8.12
CA SER A 128 -34.55 -38.75 9.27
C SER A 128 -33.53 -39.10 10.36
N ASP A 129 -33.53 -40.35 10.82
CA ASP A 129 -32.63 -40.84 11.86
C ASP A 129 -31.16 -40.76 11.44
N THR A 130 -30.86 -41.15 10.18
CA THR A 130 -29.49 -41.09 9.66
C THR A 130 -29.02 -39.63 9.55
N LEU A 131 -29.85 -38.73 9.03
CA LEU A 131 -29.50 -37.32 8.90
C LEU A 131 -29.32 -36.65 10.28
N ALA A 132 -30.19 -36.98 11.25
CA ALA A 132 -30.06 -36.51 12.62
C ALA A 132 -28.74 -36.98 13.26
N GLU A 133 -28.38 -38.26 13.10
CA GLU A 133 -27.10 -38.81 13.56
C GLU A 133 -25.91 -38.03 12.96
N LEU A 134 -25.95 -37.79 11.64
CA LEU A 134 -24.87 -37.09 10.94
C LEU A 134 -24.76 -35.61 11.33
N VAL A 135 -25.87 -34.93 11.58
CA VAL A 135 -25.90 -33.54 12.09
C VAL A 135 -25.25 -33.46 13.47
N VAL A 136 -25.57 -34.41 14.37
CA VAL A 136 -24.97 -34.51 15.70
C VAL A 136 -23.48 -34.83 15.59
N ARG A 137 -23.09 -35.80 14.76
CA ARG A 137 -21.67 -36.16 14.52
C ARG A 137 -20.89 -34.98 13.94
N ALA A 138 -21.49 -34.21 13.03
CA ALA A 138 -20.91 -32.98 12.50
C ALA A 138 -20.84 -31.85 13.55
N GLY A 139 -21.46 -32.01 14.72
CA GLY A 139 -21.44 -31.05 15.83
C GLY A 139 -22.11 -29.72 15.48
N LEU A 140 -23.17 -29.76 14.66
CA LEU A 140 -23.95 -28.57 14.32
C LEU A 140 -24.93 -28.26 15.47
N ARG A 141 -25.06 -26.97 15.81
CA ARG A 141 -26.01 -26.50 16.83
C ARG A 141 -27.46 -26.55 16.36
N GLU A 142 -27.66 -26.31 15.07
CA GLU A 142 -28.97 -26.29 14.41
C GLU A 142 -28.87 -27.15 13.15
N ALA A 143 -29.88 -28.00 12.94
CA ALA A 143 -29.96 -28.83 11.74
C ALA A 143 -30.22 -27.94 10.51
N PRO A 144 -29.51 -28.15 9.38
CA PRO A 144 -29.85 -27.47 8.15
C PRO A 144 -31.16 -28.00 7.58
N GLU A 145 -31.81 -27.21 6.74
CA GLU A 145 -32.97 -27.64 5.96
C GLU A 145 -32.50 -28.60 4.85
N PHE A 146 -33.05 -29.80 4.80
CA PHE A 146 -32.74 -30.76 3.74
C PHE A 146 -33.75 -30.66 2.60
N VAL A 147 -33.24 -30.51 1.39
CA VAL A 147 -34.04 -30.46 0.16
C VAL A 147 -33.53 -31.50 -0.83
N LEU A 148 -34.37 -31.93 -1.76
CA LEU A 148 -34.08 -32.90 -2.80
C LEU A 148 -34.02 -32.22 -4.17
N ASP A 149 -32.98 -32.52 -4.95
CA ASP A 149 -32.98 -32.31 -6.40
C ASP A 149 -33.47 -33.60 -7.09
N PRO A 150 -34.74 -33.67 -7.52
CA PRO A 150 -35.30 -34.87 -8.14
C PRO A 150 -34.73 -35.12 -9.55
N THR A 151 -34.08 -34.12 -10.15
CA THR A 151 -33.60 -34.19 -11.54
C THR A 151 -32.15 -34.70 -11.63
N SER A 152 -31.35 -34.55 -10.56
CA SER A 152 -29.96 -35.00 -10.55
C SER A 152 -29.84 -36.49 -10.23
N ARG A 153 -29.40 -37.28 -11.22
CA ARG A 153 -29.06 -38.70 -11.03
C ARG A 153 -27.67 -38.92 -10.43
N ARG A 154 -26.95 -37.86 -10.06
CA ARG A 154 -25.59 -37.95 -9.51
C ARG A 154 -25.66 -38.35 -8.04
N ALA A 155 -24.69 -39.12 -7.57
CA ALA A 155 -24.49 -39.37 -6.14
C ALA A 155 -23.69 -38.21 -5.54
N GLY A 156 -24.37 -37.08 -5.28
CA GLY A 156 -23.77 -35.87 -4.75
C GLY A 156 -24.76 -35.05 -3.93
N GLY A 157 -24.23 -33.97 -3.35
CA GLY A 157 -25.03 -32.99 -2.65
C GLY A 157 -24.41 -31.60 -2.79
N VAL A 158 -25.11 -30.61 -2.24
CA VAL A 158 -24.60 -29.24 -2.19
C VAL A 158 -25.18 -28.47 -1.02
N ALA A 159 -24.30 -27.99 -0.16
CA ALA A 159 -24.65 -27.02 0.86
C ALA A 159 -24.72 -25.57 0.30
N PHE A 160 -25.80 -24.86 0.61
CA PHE A 160 -25.98 -23.45 0.29
C PHE A 160 -26.86 -22.72 1.30
N GLY A 161 -26.98 -21.40 1.17
CA GLY A 161 -27.82 -20.59 2.06
C GLY A 161 -27.07 -19.40 2.65
N HIS A 162 -27.67 -18.83 3.69
CA HIS A 162 -27.09 -17.72 4.46
C HIS A 162 -27.05 -18.06 5.95
N HIS A 163 -26.49 -17.18 6.78
CA HIS A 163 -26.23 -17.46 8.20
C HIS A 163 -27.45 -18.03 8.95
N ARG A 164 -28.63 -17.43 8.75
CA ARG A 164 -29.91 -17.83 9.38
C ARG A 164 -30.63 -19.02 8.74
N ARG A 165 -30.30 -19.41 7.49
CA ARG A 165 -31.01 -20.47 6.77
C ARG A 165 -30.00 -21.22 5.92
N LYS A 166 -29.47 -22.31 6.49
CA LYS A 166 -28.53 -23.21 5.83
C LYS A 166 -29.32 -24.38 5.26
N ILE A 167 -29.09 -24.67 3.99
CA ILE A 167 -29.83 -25.68 3.22
C ILE A 167 -28.81 -26.68 2.68
N VAL A 168 -29.11 -27.96 2.83
CA VAL A 168 -28.36 -29.06 2.21
C VAL A 168 -29.26 -29.70 1.17
N CYS A 169 -28.85 -29.61 -0.10
CA CYS A 169 -29.54 -30.29 -1.18
C CYS A 169 -28.90 -31.65 -1.42
N LEU A 170 -29.72 -32.70 -1.39
CA LEU A 170 -29.36 -34.06 -1.73
C LEU A 170 -29.81 -34.34 -3.15
N ASP A 171 -28.94 -34.89 -3.98
CA ASP A 171 -29.34 -35.34 -5.32
C ASP A 171 -30.11 -36.67 -5.21
N ALA A 172 -31.07 -36.92 -6.11
CA ALA A 172 -31.80 -38.20 -6.13
C ALA A 172 -30.88 -39.43 -6.25
N GLY A 173 -29.75 -39.30 -6.95
CA GLY A 173 -28.74 -40.36 -7.03
C GLY A 173 -28.03 -40.63 -5.69
N LEU A 174 -27.90 -39.63 -4.81
CA LEU A 174 -27.35 -39.81 -3.45
C LEU A 174 -28.35 -40.52 -2.54
N VAL A 175 -29.63 -40.18 -2.64
CA VAL A 175 -30.70 -40.89 -1.93
C VAL A 175 -30.72 -42.37 -2.32
N ALA A 176 -30.63 -42.68 -3.61
CA ALA A 176 -30.54 -44.07 -4.06
C ALA A 176 -29.27 -44.79 -3.55
N LEU A 177 -28.18 -44.05 -3.32
CA LEU A 177 -26.94 -44.58 -2.76
C LEU A 177 -27.11 -45.00 -1.30
N HIS A 178 -27.97 -44.34 -0.52
CA HIS A 178 -28.21 -44.67 0.90
C HIS A 178 -28.52 -46.16 1.11
N ARG A 179 -29.34 -46.75 0.21
CA ARG A 179 -29.72 -48.17 0.28
C ARG A 179 -28.65 -49.13 -0.23
N ARG A 180 -27.77 -48.69 -1.14
CA ARG A 180 -26.76 -49.54 -1.79
C ARG A 180 -25.42 -49.51 -1.07
N ASP A 181 -25.04 -48.34 -0.57
CA ASP A 181 -23.78 -48.07 0.11
C ASP A 181 -23.99 -46.94 1.14
N PRO A 182 -24.53 -47.29 2.32
CA PRO A 182 -24.83 -46.31 3.36
C PRO A 182 -23.57 -45.59 3.86
N ASP A 183 -22.39 -46.19 3.78
CA ASP A 183 -21.14 -45.57 4.23
C ASP A 183 -20.70 -44.46 3.29
N SER A 184 -20.75 -44.68 1.96
CA SER A 184 -20.51 -43.60 0.99
C SER A 184 -21.55 -42.49 1.09
N PHE A 185 -22.82 -42.84 1.36
CA PHE A 185 -23.86 -41.85 1.63
C PHE A 185 -23.51 -40.98 2.84
N ARG A 186 -23.16 -41.61 3.98
CA ARG A 186 -22.76 -40.90 5.20
C ARG A 186 -21.54 -40.00 4.97
N ALA A 187 -20.54 -40.48 4.24
CA ALA A 187 -19.34 -39.70 3.92
C ALA A 187 -19.66 -38.45 3.09
N ILE A 188 -20.51 -38.57 2.06
CA ILE A 188 -20.93 -37.44 1.23
C ILE A 188 -21.77 -36.45 2.04
N VAL A 189 -22.72 -36.91 2.84
CA VAL A 189 -23.53 -36.02 3.68
C VAL A 189 -22.67 -35.30 4.72
N LEU A 190 -21.71 -35.99 5.36
CA LEU A 190 -20.74 -35.36 6.26
C LEU A 190 -19.88 -34.32 5.54
N HIS A 191 -19.49 -34.54 4.29
CA HIS A 191 -18.79 -33.53 3.49
C HIS A 191 -19.64 -32.25 3.31
N GLU A 192 -20.92 -32.40 2.99
CA GLU A 192 -21.83 -31.26 2.87
C GLU A 192 -22.07 -30.56 4.22
N LEU A 193 -22.20 -31.32 5.31
CA LEU A 193 -22.33 -30.77 6.66
C LEU A 193 -21.04 -30.06 7.13
N ALA A 194 -19.87 -30.47 6.64
CA ALA A 194 -18.62 -29.77 6.89
C ALA A 194 -18.64 -28.35 6.30
N HIS A 195 -19.18 -28.17 5.09
CA HIS A 195 -19.42 -26.84 4.51
C HIS A 195 -20.41 -26.02 5.36
N VAL A 196 -21.50 -26.63 5.82
CA VAL A 196 -22.51 -25.98 6.70
C VAL A 196 -21.91 -25.50 8.01
N ARG A 197 -21.01 -26.29 8.61
CA ARG A 197 -20.30 -25.94 9.86
C ARG A 197 -19.34 -24.78 9.65
N GLY A 198 -18.59 -24.81 8.56
CA GLY A 198 -17.40 -23.97 8.38
C GLY A 198 -17.63 -22.67 7.62
N ASP A 199 -18.11 -22.76 6.36
CA ASP A 199 -17.74 -21.76 5.37
C ASP A 199 -18.82 -21.37 4.36
N VAL A 200 -20.01 -21.98 4.40
CA VAL A 200 -21.13 -21.64 3.50
C VAL A 200 -21.38 -20.13 3.54
N THR A 201 -21.64 -19.55 4.71
CA THR A 201 -21.93 -18.11 4.86
C THR A 201 -20.87 -17.24 4.18
N THR A 202 -19.60 -17.42 4.54
CA THR A 202 -18.48 -16.63 4.04
C THR A 202 -18.30 -16.80 2.54
N THR A 203 -18.40 -18.04 2.04
CA THR A 203 -18.27 -18.33 0.61
C THR A 203 -19.35 -17.64 -0.20
N TYR A 204 -20.61 -17.76 0.21
CA TYR A 204 -21.72 -17.17 -0.51
C TYR A 204 -21.66 -15.64 -0.45
N ALA A 205 -21.23 -15.05 0.67
CA ALA A 205 -20.99 -13.61 0.80
C ALA A 205 -19.88 -13.14 -0.15
N THR A 206 -18.73 -13.81 -0.17
CA THR A 206 -17.63 -13.49 -1.08
C THR A 206 -18.03 -13.64 -2.55
N LEU A 207 -18.75 -14.71 -2.90
CA LEU A 207 -19.25 -14.90 -4.26
C LEU A 207 -20.28 -13.84 -4.66
N ALA A 208 -20.99 -13.25 -3.70
CA ALA A 208 -21.90 -12.15 -3.93
C ALA A 208 -21.13 -10.83 -4.13
N VAL A 209 -20.14 -10.53 -3.28
CA VAL A 209 -19.24 -9.37 -3.44
C VAL A 209 -18.51 -9.42 -4.78
N TRP A 210 -18.00 -10.57 -5.19
CA TRP A 210 -17.36 -10.73 -6.50
C TRP A 210 -18.31 -10.39 -7.65
N ARG A 211 -19.55 -10.91 -7.63
CA ARG A 211 -20.53 -10.62 -8.68
C ARG A 211 -20.97 -9.16 -8.66
N ALA A 212 -21.16 -8.58 -7.48
CA ALA A 212 -21.46 -7.17 -7.33
C ALA A 212 -20.33 -6.32 -7.92
N PHE A 213 -19.07 -6.62 -7.57
CA PHE A 213 -17.90 -5.96 -8.12
C PHE A 213 -17.85 -6.02 -9.66
N LEU A 214 -18.15 -7.17 -10.25
CA LEU A 214 -18.26 -7.28 -11.70
C LEU A 214 -19.31 -6.33 -12.28
N ILE A 215 -20.50 -6.29 -11.67
CA ILE A 215 -21.66 -5.52 -12.15
C ILE A 215 -21.48 -4.00 -11.92
N THR A 216 -20.96 -3.60 -10.76
CA THR A 216 -20.96 -2.20 -10.32
C THR A 216 -19.64 -1.49 -10.61
N VAL A 217 -18.54 -2.22 -10.81
CA VAL A 217 -17.20 -1.64 -10.99
C VAL A 217 -16.61 -2.08 -12.32
N LEU A 218 -16.32 -3.37 -12.49
CA LEU A 218 -15.51 -3.83 -13.61
C LEU A 218 -16.19 -3.61 -14.97
N VAL A 219 -17.47 -3.98 -15.10
CA VAL A 219 -18.21 -3.82 -16.37
C VAL A 219 -18.40 -2.34 -16.71
N PRO A 220 -18.92 -1.47 -15.81
CA PRO A 220 -19.01 -0.04 -16.11
C PRO A 220 -17.66 0.59 -16.46
N TYR A 221 -16.60 0.24 -15.71
CA TYR A 221 -15.27 0.78 -15.97
C TYR A 221 -14.71 0.32 -17.31
N GLY A 222 -14.85 -0.97 -17.63
CA GLY A 222 -14.48 -1.50 -18.95
C GLY A 222 -15.26 -0.84 -20.09
N LEU A 223 -16.55 -0.55 -19.90
CA LEU A 223 -17.37 0.16 -20.88
C LEU A 223 -16.89 1.60 -21.07
N VAL A 224 -16.59 2.33 -19.99
CA VAL A 224 -16.04 3.70 -20.05
C VAL A 224 -14.69 3.73 -20.74
N LEU A 225 -13.84 2.72 -20.51
CA LEU A 225 -12.55 2.58 -21.18
C LEU A 225 -12.71 2.32 -22.68
N VAL A 226 -13.58 1.39 -23.08
CA VAL A 226 -13.81 1.09 -24.51
C VAL A 226 -14.51 2.23 -25.22
N ASN A 227 -15.44 2.91 -24.55
CA ASN A 227 -16.20 3.99 -25.12
C ASN A 227 -16.51 5.06 -24.07
N PRO A 228 -15.85 6.22 -24.10
CA PRO A 228 -16.18 7.32 -23.21
C PRO A 228 -17.57 7.93 -23.46
N MET A 229 -18.40 7.41 -24.39
CA MET A 229 -19.75 7.89 -24.76
C MET A 229 -20.76 8.08 -23.62
N LEU A 230 -20.56 7.55 -22.41
CA LEU A 230 -21.39 8.03 -21.28
C LEU A 230 -21.18 9.54 -21.00
N LEU A 231 -20.12 10.13 -21.58
CA LEU A 231 -19.71 11.53 -21.47
C LEU A 231 -19.62 12.28 -22.83
N SER A 232 -19.71 11.62 -23.99
CA SER A 232 -19.53 12.27 -25.31
C SER A 232 -20.69 12.04 -26.29
N LYS A 233 -21.00 13.05 -27.12
CA LYS A 233 -22.10 13.02 -28.11
C LYS A 233 -21.75 12.31 -29.44
N THR A 234 -20.56 11.75 -29.58
CA THR A 234 -20.05 11.18 -30.86
C THR A 234 -20.34 9.69 -31.00
N PRO A 235 -20.60 9.17 -32.22
CA PRO A 235 -20.94 7.75 -32.45
C PRO A 235 -19.80 6.77 -32.11
N TRP A 236 -20.18 5.52 -31.84
CA TRP A 236 -19.30 4.41 -31.48
C TRP A 236 -18.11 4.28 -32.43
N ARG A 237 -16.89 4.42 -31.90
CA ARG A 237 -15.64 4.03 -32.55
C ARG A 237 -14.92 3.02 -31.67
N LEU A 238 -14.38 1.95 -32.26
CA LEU A 238 -13.49 1.05 -31.53
C LEU A 238 -12.23 1.84 -31.09
N PRO A 239 -11.66 1.55 -29.91
CA PRO A 239 -10.42 2.21 -29.47
C PRO A 239 -9.33 2.04 -30.53
N ASP A 240 -8.75 3.16 -30.96
CA ASP A 240 -7.59 3.12 -31.85
C ASP A 240 -6.34 2.81 -31.02
N PHE A 241 -6.02 1.52 -30.88
CA PHE A 241 -4.84 1.06 -30.13
C PHE A 241 -3.51 1.48 -30.77
N SER A 242 -3.53 2.04 -31.98
CA SER A 242 -2.33 2.40 -32.74
C SER A 242 -1.81 3.81 -32.45
N ARG A 243 -2.58 4.68 -31.76
CA ARG A 243 -2.17 6.05 -31.42
C ARG A 243 -1.65 6.14 -29.99
N PRO A 244 -0.33 6.34 -29.80
CA PRO A 244 0.19 6.67 -28.48
C PRO A 244 -0.38 8.02 -28.02
N GLY A 245 -1.10 8.03 -26.89
CA GLY A 245 -1.64 9.25 -26.27
C GLY A 245 -3.16 9.41 -26.32
N GLU A 246 -3.87 8.72 -27.23
CA GLU A 246 -5.34 8.80 -27.36
C GLU A 246 -6.01 7.44 -27.05
N GLY A 247 -6.44 7.23 -25.79
CA GLY A 247 -7.28 6.07 -25.41
C GLY A 247 -6.65 5.07 -24.42
N VAL A 248 -7.30 3.90 -24.28
CA VAL A 248 -6.84 2.79 -23.42
C VAL A 248 -5.50 2.31 -23.93
N THR A 249 -4.42 2.72 -23.25
CA THR A 249 -3.10 2.19 -23.57
C THR A 249 -3.10 0.68 -23.38
N TRP A 250 -2.35 -0.05 -24.22
CA TRP A 250 -2.14 -1.48 -24.06
C TRP A 250 -1.75 -1.84 -22.60
N GLY A 251 -0.99 -0.94 -21.96
CA GLY A 251 -0.66 -0.93 -20.53
C GLY A 251 -1.85 -1.11 -19.60
N ILE A 252 -2.91 -0.30 -19.75
CA ILE A 252 -4.12 -0.40 -18.90
C ILE A 252 -4.86 -1.71 -19.18
N ALA A 253 -5.02 -2.08 -20.45
CA ALA A 253 -5.77 -3.26 -20.84
C ALA A 253 -5.17 -4.57 -20.27
N TRP A 254 -3.85 -4.76 -20.39
CA TRP A 254 -3.21 -5.98 -19.88
C TRP A 254 -3.22 -6.03 -18.34
N ARG A 255 -3.02 -4.89 -17.65
CA ARG A 255 -3.09 -4.83 -16.18
C ARG A 255 -4.48 -5.16 -15.65
N LEU A 256 -5.53 -4.66 -16.33
CA LEU A 256 -6.91 -5.05 -16.02
C LEU A 256 -7.15 -6.54 -16.26
N ALA A 257 -6.66 -7.08 -17.38
CA ALA A 257 -6.77 -8.51 -17.67
C ALA A 257 -6.07 -9.35 -16.58
N VAL A 258 -4.88 -8.93 -16.13
CA VAL A 258 -4.15 -9.57 -15.02
C VAL A 258 -4.93 -9.47 -13.72
N MET A 259 -5.48 -8.30 -13.38
CA MET A 259 -6.31 -8.14 -12.19
C MET A 259 -7.52 -9.08 -12.23
N VAL A 260 -8.24 -9.16 -13.35
CA VAL A 260 -9.39 -10.07 -13.51
C VAL A 260 -8.95 -11.53 -13.37
N ALA A 261 -7.82 -11.90 -13.99
CA ALA A 261 -7.24 -13.24 -13.86
C ALA A 261 -6.87 -13.56 -12.41
N LEU A 262 -6.23 -12.64 -11.68
CA LEU A 262 -5.86 -12.79 -10.28
C LEU A 262 -7.09 -13.01 -9.39
N VAL A 263 -8.13 -12.21 -9.57
CA VAL A 263 -9.37 -12.36 -8.79
C VAL A 263 -10.06 -13.70 -9.08
N TYR A 264 -10.07 -14.11 -10.35
CA TYR A 264 -10.59 -15.42 -10.74
C TYR A 264 -9.77 -16.58 -10.15
N LEU A 265 -8.44 -16.50 -10.19
CA LEU A 265 -7.53 -17.49 -9.62
C LEU A 265 -7.67 -17.55 -8.09
N ALA A 266 -7.78 -16.40 -7.41
CA ALA A 266 -8.03 -16.35 -5.97
C ALA A 266 -9.36 -17.04 -5.63
N ARG A 267 -10.44 -16.75 -6.37
CA ARG A 267 -11.74 -17.41 -6.20
C ARG A 267 -11.63 -18.93 -6.36
N THR A 268 -10.96 -19.41 -7.41
CA THR A 268 -10.83 -20.87 -7.64
C THR A 268 -9.95 -21.54 -6.58
N ALA A 269 -8.88 -20.88 -6.12
CA ALA A 269 -8.05 -21.35 -5.02
C ALA A 269 -8.83 -21.47 -3.70
N VAL A 270 -9.70 -20.50 -3.41
CA VAL A 270 -10.60 -20.55 -2.25
C VAL A 270 -11.51 -21.76 -2.34
N LEU A 271 -12.21 -21.94 -3.46
CA LEU A 271 -13.13 -23.07 -3.63
C LEU A 271 -12.39 -24.39 -3.46
N ARG A 272 -11.21 -24.56 -4.08
CA ARG A 272 -10.40 -25.78 -3.92
C ARG A 272 -9.95 -26.03 -2.49
N SER A 273 -9.64 -24.98 -1.74
CA SER A 273 -9.21 -25.11 -0.35
C SER A 273 -10.36 -25.53 0.57
N ARG A 274 -11.58 -25.08 0.31
CA ARG A 274 -12.77 -25.47 1.09
C ARG A 274 -13.03 -26.96 0.99
N GLU A 275 -13.00 -27.50 -0.22
CA GLU A 275 -13.19 -28.93 -0.48
C GLU A 275 -12.19 -29.78 0.31
N LYS A 276 -10.92 -29.36 0.37
CA LYS A 276 -9.89 -30.05 1.17
C LYS A 276 -10.16 -30.02 2.67
N TYR A 277 -10.66 -28.89 3.19
CA TYR A 277 -11.04 -28.77 4.60
C TYR A 277 -12.25 -29.65 4.94
N ALA A 278 -13.25 -29.68 4.06
CA ALA A 278 -14.39 -30.55 4.20
C ALA A 278 -13.96 -32.02 4.21
N ASP A 279 -13.08 -32.43 3.30
CA ASP A 279 -12.52 -33.79 3.27
C ASP A 279 -11.75 -34.16 4.54
N ALA A 280 -10.92 -33.25 5.05
CA ALA A 280 -10.18 -33.46 6.30
C ALA A 280 -11.11 -33.63 7.51
N LEU A 281 -12.23 -32.88 7.55
CA LEU A 281 -13.24 -33.02 8.59
C LEU A 281 -13.98 -34.36 8.50
N VAL A 282 -14.29 -34.83 7.28
CA VAL A 282 -14.91 -36.15 7.09
C VAL A 282 -14.01 -37.24 7.66
N VAL A 283 -12.71 -37.25 7.34
CA VAL A 283 -11.74 -38.21 7.92
C VAL A 283 -11.70 -38.12 9.44
N GLN A 284 -11.74 -36.90 9.99
CA GLN A 284 -11.76 -36.71 11.44
C GLN A 284 -13.02 -37.26 12.10
N TRP A 285 -14.18 -37.15 11.44
CA TRP A 285 -15.47 -37.60 11.97
C TRP A 285 -15.74 -39.09 11.78
N THR A 286 -15.25 -39.68 10.69
CA THR A 286 -15.44 -41.11 10.38
C THR A 286 -14.30 -41.98 10.93
N GLY A 287 -13.10 -41.42 11.09
CA GLY A 287 -11.90 -42.18 11.42
C GLY A 287 -11.37 -43.06 10.27
N ALA A 288 -11.95 -42.94 9.06
CA ALA A 288 -11.56 -43.72 7.89
C ALA A 288 -10.58 -42.95 7.00
N ASP A 289 -9.51 -43.62 6.57
CA ASP A 289 -8.45 -43.02 5.73
C ASP A 289 -8.90 -42.72 4.29
N ASP A 290 -9.87 -43.49 3.76
CA ASP A 290 -10.53 -43.22 2.48
C ASP A 290 -12.06 -43.42 2.59
N PRO A 291 -12.80 -42.40 3.06
CA PRO A 291 -14.26 -42.45 3.20
C PRO A 291 -15.00 -42.63 1.87
N TYR A 292 -14.31 -42.46 0.73
CA TYR A 292 -14.90 -42.46 -0.61
C TYR A 292 -14.48 -43.68 -1.45
N ARG A 293 -13.89 -44.71 -0.83
CA ARG A 293 -13.29 -45.88 -1.53
C ARG A 293 -14.21 -46.56 -2.55
N ASN A 294 -15.53 -46.53 -2.31
CA ASN A 294 -16.53 -47.18 -3.15
C ASN A 294 -17.06 -46.29 -4.28
N LEU A 295 -16.70 -45.00 -4.30
CA LEU A 295 -17.14 -44.08 -5.35
C LEU A 295 -16.27 -44.21 -6.60
N SER A 296 -16.92 -44.48 -7.73
CA SER A 296 -16.24 -44.54 -9.03
C SER A 296 -15.60 -43.19 -9.38
N PRO A 297 -14.34 -43.18 -9.84
CA PRO A 297 -13.64 -41.94 -10.16
C PRO A 297 -14.35 -41.19 -11.30
N SER A 298 -14.75 -39.94 -11.02
CA SER A 298 -15.27 -39.03 -12.04
C SER A 298 -14.17 -38.68 -13.05
N LYS A 299 -14.33 -39.13 -14.30
CA LYS A 299 -13.46 -38.78 -15.43
C LYS A 299 -13.79 -37.36 -15.90
N ASN A 300 -13.16 -36.35 -15.32
CA ASN A 300 -13.31 -34.97 -15.80
C ASN A 300 -11.96 -34.40 -16.28
N ILE A 301 -11.89 -34.13 -17.58
CA ILE A 301 -10.67 -33.85 -18.35
C ILE A 301 -10.17 -32.39 -18.19
N ARG A 302 -11.01 -31.47 -17.69
CA ARG A 302 -10.63 -30.03 -17.55
C ARG A 302 -9.92 -29.73 -16.22
N ARG A 303 -8.69 -30.24 -16.08
CA ARG A 303 -7.87 -30.21 -14.85
C ARG A 303 -7.54 -28.82 -14.31
N TRP A 304 -7.43 -27.81 -15.18
CA TRP A 304 -6.95 -26.47 -14.80
C TRP A 304 -8.05 -25.49 -14.38
N ILE A 305 -9.24 -25.59 -14.97
CA ILE A 305 -10.39 -24.71 -14.70
C ILE A 305 -11.37 -25.34 -13.69
N ALA A 306 -11.17 -26.62 -13.34
CA ALA A 306 -12.03 -27.31 -12.39
C ALA A 306 -12.06 -26.58 -11.03
N ILE A 307 -13.27 -26.33 -10.56
CA ILE A 307 -13.58 -25.75 -9.25
C ILE A 307 -13.17 -26.72 -8.13
N HIS A 308 -13.21 -28.03 -8.39
CA HIS A 308 -12.83 -29.06 -7.43
C HIS A 308 -11.33 -29.43 -7.54
N PRO A 309 -10.67 -29.74 -6.42
CA PRO A 309 -9.31 -30.25 -6.42
C PRO A 309 -9.24 -31.64 -7.09
N THR A 310 -8.05 -32.00 -7.58
CA THR A 310 -7.81 -33.32 -8.17
C THR A 310 -7.97 -34.43 -7.11
N ARG A 311 -8.34 -35.65 -7.54
CA ARG A 311 -8.46 -36.81 -6.62
C ARG A 311 -7.19 -37.02 -5.79
N ALA A 312 -6.01 -36.91 -6.42
CA ALA A 312 -4.73 -37.03 -5.74
C ALA A 312 -4.55 -35.96 -4.64
N ALA A 313 -4.98 -34.72 -4.89
CA ALA A 313 -4.92 -33.65 -3.91
C ALA A 313 -5.92 -33.84 -2.76
N ARG A 314 -7.12 -34.38 -3.02
CA ARG A 314 -8.09 -34.76 -1.97
C ARG A 314 -7.57 -35.91 -1.12
N ALA A 315 -7.08 -36.97 -1.75
CA ALA A 315 -6.48 -38.12 -1.08
C ALA A 315 -5.23 -37.75 -0.27
N ALA A 316 -4.44 -36.76 -0.72
CA ALA A 316 -3.32 -36.25 0.07
C ALA A 316 -3.80 -35.46 1.31
N ALA A 317 -4.83 -34.62 1.17
CA ALA A 317 -5.39 -33.87 2.28
C ALA A 317 -6.08 -34.77 3.33
N MET A 318 -6.67 -35.88 2.89
CA MET A 318 -7.27 -36.89 3.79
C MET A 318 -6.21 -37.70 4.54
N ARG A 319 -5.13 -38.12 3.85
CA ARG A 319 -4.02 -38.87 4.47
C ARG A 319 -3.21 -38.05 5.47
N ASP A 320 -3.04 -36.76 5.22
CA ASP A 320 -2.37 -35.83 6.14
C ASP A 320 -3.19 -34.54 6.29
N PRO A 321 -4.20 -34.53 7.17
CA PRO A 321 -5.00 -33.34 7.44
C PRO A 321 -4.18 -32.16 7.97
N ASN A 322 -3.08 -32.44 8.68
CA ASN A 322 -2.21 -31.41 9.24
C ASN A 322 -1.46 -30.64 8.15
N SER A 323 -1.29 -31.21 6.95
CA SER A 323 -0.72 -30.51 5.79
C SER A 323 -1.48 -29.22 5.42
N LEU A 324 -2.77 -29.10 5.75
CA LEU A 324 -3.57 -27.89 5.54
C LEU A 324 -3.17 -26.73 6.46
N LEU A 325 -2.51 -27.03 7.57
CA LEU A 325 -1.95 -26.02 8.48
C LEU A 325 -0.66 -25.42 7.92
N ARG A 326 0.03 -26.09 7.00
CA ARG A 326 1.24 -25.56 6.39
C ARG A 326 0.90 -24.33 5.52
N PRO A 327 1.49 -23.15 5.80
CA PRO A 327 1.31 -21.99 4.92
C PRO A 327 1.90 -22.30 3.54
N GLY A 328 1.07 -22.23 2.49
CA GLY A 328 1.51 -22.51 1.13
C GLY A 328 2.15 -21.30 0.47
N PHE A 329 3.22 -21.51 -0.32
CA PHE A 329 3.88 -20.45 -1.10
C PHE A 329 2.88 -19.66 -1.95
N TRP A 330 2.13 -20.33 -2.83
CA TRP A 330 1.18 -19.68 -3.73
C TRP A 330 0.00 -19.01 -3.02
N GLU A 331 -0.39 -19.52 -1.86
CA GLU A 331 -1.44 -18.90 -1.05
C GLU A 331 -0.99 -17.54 -0.52
N VAL A 332 0.22 -17.48 0.01
CA VAL A 332 0.79 -16.24 0.54
C VAL A 332 1.13 -15.27 -0.58
N LEU A 333 1.68 -15.75 -1.70
CA LEU A 333 2.01 -14.92 -2.86
C LEU A 333 0.78 -14.16 -3.37
N VAL A 334 -0.31 -14.86 -3.63
CA VAL A 334 -1.55 -14.25 -4.13
C VAL A 334 -2.17 -13.32 -3.08
N SER A 335 -2.07 -13.64 -1.80
CA SER A 335 -2.60 -12.78 -0.72
C SER A 335 -1.80 -11.49 -0.59
N ALA A 336 -0.47 -11.57 -0.63
CA ALA A 336 0.43 -10.43 -0.60
C ALA A 336 0.24 -9.52 -1.82
N LEU A 337 0.16 -10.14 -3.00
CA LEU A 337 -0.12 -9.47 -4.26
C LEU A 337 -1.44 -8.69 -4.21
N ALA A 338 -2.51 -9.34 -3.74
CA ALA A 338 -3.81 -8.69 -3.59
C ALA A 338 -3.78 -7.54 -2.57
N VAL A 339 -3.05 -7.69 -1.45
CA VAL A 339 -2.89 -6.62 -0.46
C VAL A 339 -2.15 -5.43 -1.03
N GLN A 340 -1.07 -5.63 -1.79
CA GLN A 340 -0.32 -4.52 -2.38
C GLN A 340 -1.10 -3.79 -3.47
N ILE A 341 -1.81 -4.51 -4.35
CA ILE A 341 -2.67 -3.88 -5.36
C ILE A 341 -3.81 -3.11 -4.67
N ALA A 342 -4.46 -3.71 -3.67
CA ALA A 342 -5.51 -3.06 -2.90
C ALA A 342 -4.99 -1.79 -2.19
N TRP A 343 -3.77 -1.83 -1.67
CA TRP A 343 -3.13 -0.67 -1.08
C TRP A 343 -3.00 0.49 -2.07
N TRP A 344 -2.42 0.25 -3.25
CA TRP A 344 -2.27 1.30 -4.28
C TRP A 344 -3.59 1.84 -4.78
N HIS A 345 -4.59 0.97 -4.96
CA HIS A 345 -5.93 1.39 -5.34
C HIS A 345 -6.60 2.26 -4.26
N ALA A 346 -6.44 1.91 -2.98
CA ALA A 346 -6.96 2.70 -1.87
C ALA A 346 -6.24 4.05 -1.75
N VAL A 347 -4.91 4.06 -1.81
CA VAL A 347 -4.08 5.27 -1.80
C VAL A 347 -4.46 6.19 -2.96
N THR A 348 -4.61 5.65 -4.16
CA THR A 348 -5.02 6.43 -5.33
C THR A 348 -6.42 7.01 -5.16
N GLY A 349 -7.41 6.22 -4.74
CA GLY A 349 -8.76 6.72 -4.48
C GLY A 349 -8.80 7.81 -3.40
N LEU A 350 -7.98 7.68 -2.36
CA LEU A 350 -7.85 8.67 -1.28
C LEU A 350 -7.03 9.90 -1.68
N ARG A 351 -6.13 9.77 -2.66
CA ARG A 351 -5.43 10.89 -3.29
C ARG A 351 -6.40 11.72 -4.13
N GLU A 352 -7.30 11.07 -4.87
CA GLU A 352 -8.40 11.76 -5.57
C GLU A 352 -9.30 12.53 -4.59
N LEU A 353 -9.48 12.00 -3.37
CA LEU A 353 -10.19 12.70 -2.28
C LEU A 353 -9.42 13.92 -1.72
N THR A 354 -8.18 14.17 -2.16
CA THR A 354 -7.25 15.19 -1.62
C THR A 354 -6.80 14.95 -0.17
N TRP A 355 -7.22 13.84 0.44
CA TRP A 355 -6.86 13.47 1.80
C TRP A 355 -5.45 12.88 1.87
N TYR A 356 -5.13 11.95 0.95
CA TYR A 356 -3.79 11.36 0.88
C TYR A 356 -2.81 12.28 0.15
N ARG A 357 -1.89 12.92 0.89
CA ARG A 357 -0.92 13.90 0.37
C ARG A 357 0.42 13.77 1.07
N GLU A 358 1.47 14.12 0.34
CA GLU A 358 2.82 14.23 0.91
C GLU A 358 2.86 15.36 1.95
N GLY A 359 3.60 15.15 3.05
CA GLY A 359 3.76 16.16 4.10
C GLY A 359 2.61 16.31 5.10
N ASN A 360 1.55 15.50 5.02
CA ASN A 360 0.50 15.46 6.05
C ASN A 360 0.49 14.11 6.81
N GLY A 361 -0.30 14.02 7.89
CA GLY A 361 -0.42 12.80 8.70
C GLY A 361 -1.07 11.60 7.98
N SER A 362 -1.65 11.77 6.78
CA SER A 362 -2.32 10.68 6.06
C SER A 362 -1.34 9.60 5.58
N MET A 363 -0.11 9.97 5.21
CA MET A 363 0.94 9.02 4.85
C MET A 363 1.25 8.08 6.01
N LEU A 364 1.44 8.65 7.21
CA LEU A 364 1.66 7.88 8.43
C LEU A 364 0.48 6.95 8.73
N VAL A 365 -0.75 7.47 8.68
CA VAL A 365 -1.97 6.66 8.92
C VAL A 365 -2.06 5.51 7.94
N MET A 366 -1.85 5.77 6.66
CA MET A 366 -1.91 4.75 5.64
C MET A 366 -0.77 3.73 5.83
N ARG A 367 0.46 4.17 6.09
CA ARG A 367 1.58 3.25 6.36
C ARG A 367 1.29 2.33 7.54
N ILE A 368 0.64 2.85 8.61
CA ILE A 368 0.15 2.05 9.73
C ILE A 368 -0.89 1.03 9.26
N VAL A 369 -1.88 1.44 8.46
CA VAL A 369 -2.91 0.53 7.91
C VAL A 369 -2.28 -0.60 7.09
N TRP A 370 -1.35 -0.27 6.19
CA TRP A 370 -0.63 -1.28 5.40
C TRP A 370 0.16 -2.23 6.30
N ALA A 371 0.91 -1.69 7.26
CA ALA A 371 1.73 -2.46 8.19
C ALA A 371 0.89 -3.42 9.05
N VAL A 372 -0.29 -3.00 9.50
CA VAL A 372 -1.22 -3.85 10.26
C VAL A 372 -1.74 -5.00 9.39
N ILE A 373 -2.08 -4.74 8.13
CA ILE A 373 -2.54 -5.78 7.20
C ILE A 373 -1.39 -6.76 6.88
N ALA A 374 -0.19 -6.26 6.60
CA ALA A 374 1.00 -7.09 6.40
C ALA A 374 1.33 -7.91 7.65
N ALA A 375 1.23 -7.32 8.84
CA ALA A 375 1.44 -8.02 10.11
C ALA A 375 0.38 -9.11 10.35
N ALA A 376 -0.88 -8.89 9.97
CA ALA A 376 -1.92 -9.90 10.04
C ALA A 376 -1.62 -11.09 9.11
N LEU A 377 -1.10 -10.84 7.90
CA LEU A 377 -0.62 -11.87 6.99
C LEU A 377 0.55 -12.67 7.60
N VAL A 378 1.59 -11.98 8.07
CA VAL A 378 2.77 -12.59 8.70
C VAL A 378 2.38 -13.40 9.94
N GLY A 379 1.53 -12.84 10.81
CA GLY A 379 1.02 -13.52 12.00
C GLY A 379 0.24 -14.78 11.64
N THR A 380 -0.63 -14.72 10.62
CA THR A 380 -1.36 -15.90 10.15
C THR A 380 -0.43 -17.00 9.66
N ILE A 381 0.61 -16.65 8.89
CA ILE A 381 1.66 -17.59 8.44
C ILE A 381 2.37 -18.21 9.66
N ALA A 382 2.79 -17.38 10.61
CA ALA A 382 3.57 -17.80 11.77
C ALA A 382 2.78 -18.74 12.69
N PHE A 383 1.56 -18.38 13.08
CA PHE A 383 0.75 -19.21 13.98
C PHE A 383 0.33 -20.53 13.32
N ARG A 384 -0.03 -20.50 12.03
CA ARG A 384 -0.33 -21.73 11.26
C ARG A 384 0.88 -22.65 11.17
N GLY A 385 2.04 -22.11 10.79
CA GLY A 385 3.28 -22.87 10.73
C GLY A 385 3.70 -23.41 12.10
N ALA A 386 3.53 -22.65 13.18
CA ALA A 386 3.82 -23.10 14.53
C ALA A 386 2.91 -24.25 14.99
N VAL A 387 1.62 -24.25 14.60
CA VAL A 387 0.73 -25.39 14.86
C VAL A 387 1.15 -26.61 14.03
N PHE A 388 1.46 -26.42 12.74
CA PHE A 388 1.96 -27.50 11.87
C PHE A 388 3.20 -28.19 12.44
N LEU A 389 4.16 -27.42 12.96
CA LEU A 389 5.36 -27.97 13.60
C LEU A 389 5.03 -28.73 14.89
N ARG A 390 4.11 -28.22 15.71
CA ARG A 390 3.66 -28.90 16.94
C ARG A 390 2.94 -30.22 16.68
N THR A 391 2.32 -30.37 15.51
CA THR A 391 1.68 -31.62 15.08
C THR A 391 2.64 -32.60 14.40
N GLY A 392 3.96 -32.36 14.43
CA GLY A 392 4.97 -33.24 13.85
C GLY A 392 5.34 -32.94 12.39
N GLY A 393 4.94 -31.78 11.87
CA GLY A 393 5.28 -31.34 10.52
C GLY A 393 6.79 -31.07 10.35
N ALA A 394 7.30 -31.25 9.13
CA ALA A 394 8.71 -31.03 8.83
C ALA A 394 9.13 -29.56 8.99
N HIS A 395 10.28 -29.32 9.63
CA HIS A 395 10.79 -27.96 9.92
C HIS A 395 11.24 -27.16 8.69
N ARG A 396 11.74 -27.82 7.65
CA ARG A 396 12.43 -27.15 6.53
C ARG A 396 11.48 -26.23 5.76
N GLY A 397 11.82 -24.93 5.73
CA GLY A 397 11.17 -23.92 4.89
C GLY A 397 9.75 -23.54 5.29
N VAL A 398 9.27 -23.92 6.48
CA VAL A 398 7.88 -23.65 6.92
C VAL A 398 7.56 -22.15 7.00
N PHE A 399 8.54 -21.31 7.31
CA PHE A 399 8.37 -19.85 7.40
C PHE A 399 9.08 -19.09 6.28
N ALA A 400 10.28 -19.55 5.87
CA ALA A 400 11.08 -18.88 4.86
C ALA A 400 10.44 -18.88 3.47
N LEU A 401 9.84 -19.99 3.03
CA LEU A 401 9.17 -20.05 1.71
C LEU A 401 7.92 -19.16 1.66
N PRO A 402 7.02 -19.18 2.67
CA PRO A 402 5.97 -18.17 2.78
C PRO A 402 6.48 -16.73 2.82
N GLY A 403 7.58 -16.45 3.52
CA GLY A 403 8.19 -15.12 3.53
C GLY A 403 8.72 -14.68 2.16
N LEU A 404 9.31 -15.61 1.40
CA LEU A 404 9.72 -15.37 0.01
C LEU A 404 8.51 -15.04 -0.86
N ALA A 405 7.43 -15.83 -0.74
CA ALA A 405 6.17 -15.56 -1.42
C ALA A 405 5.56 -14.20 -1.04
N LEU A 406 5.61 -13.83 0.25
CA LEU A 406 5.11 -12.54 0.74
C LEU A 406 5.86 -11.39 0.07
N GLY A 407 7.19 -11.42 0.12
CA GLY A 407 8.04 -10.40 -0.49
C GLY A 407 7.86 -10.28 -2.00
N ILE A 408 7.89 -11.41 -2.72
CA ILE A 408 7.66 -11.42 -4.18
C ILE A 408 6.26 -10.87 -4.50
N GLY A 409 5.24 -11.22 -3.71
CA GLY A 409 3.89 -10.75 -3.94
C GLY A 409 3.75 -9.25 -3.75
N PHE A 410 4.40 -8.67 -2.75
CA PHE A 410 4.48 -7.23 -2.58
C PHE A 410 5.21 -6.54 -3.73
N VAL A 411 6.40 -7.02 -4.15
CA VAL A 411 7.11 -6.45 -5.30
C VAL A 411 6.29 -6.54 -6.60
N LEU A 412 5.72 -7.70 -6.89
CA LEU A 412 4.89 -7.87 -8.08
C LEU A 412 3.62 -7.01 -8.03
N GLY A 413 3.02 -6.82 -6.85
CA GLY A 413 1.84 -5.99 -6.71
C GLY A 413 2.10 -4.51 -6.93
N ASP A 414 3.32 -4.08 -6.63
CA ASP A 414 3.81 -2.74 -6.94
C ASP A 414 3.84 -2.51 -8.46
N HIS A 415 4.54 -3.39 -9.19
CA HIS A 415 4.70 -3.28 -10.64
C HIS A 415 3.43 -3.60 -11.46
N LEU A 416 2.49 -4.35 -10.88
CA LEU A 416 1.20 -4.63 -11.50
C LEU A 416 0.18 -3.53 -11.30
N ASP A 417 0.46 -2.53 -10.47
CA ASP A 417 -0.44 -1.39 -10.30
C ASP A 417 -0.63 -0.62 -11.61
N THR A 418 -1.86 -0.13 -11.82
CA THR A 418 -2.21 0.57 -13.06
C THR A 418 -1.56 1.94 -13.19
N GLN A 419 -1.12 2.54 -12.08
CA GLN A 419 -0.49 3.86 -12.05
C GLN A 419 1.03 3.81 -12.11
N ASP A 420 1.65 2.68 -11.78
CA ASP A 420 3.10 2.57 -11.86
C ASP A 420 3.54 2.72 -13.33
N ARG A 421 4.29 3.79 -13.60
CA ARG A 421 4.93 4.08 -14.89
C ARG A 421 6.44 4.12 -14.75
N GLN A 422 6.97 3.81 -13.56
CA GLN A 422 8.40 3.93 -13.33
C GLN A 422 9.15 2.82 -14.04
N GLN A 423 10.30 3.19 -14.62
CA GLN A 423 11.24 2.21 -15.14
C GLN A 423 11.90 1.50 -13.96
N ILE A 424 12.18 0.21 -14.10
CA ILE A 424 12.91 -0.54 -13.08
C ILE A 424 14.36 -0.04 -13.06
N THR A 425 14.70 0.80 -12.09
CA THR A 425 16.06 1.26 -11.86
C THR A 425 16.86 0.22 -11.07
N VAL A 426 18.20 0.30 -11.10
CA VAL A 426 19.07 -0.56 -10.28
C VAL A 426 18.76 -0.39 -8.79
N LEU A 427 18.47 0.84 -8.36
CA LEU A 427 18.09 1.14 -6.98
C LEU A 427 16.74 0.49 -6.62
N GLY A 428 15.73 0.62 -7.48
CA GLY A 428 14.42 -0.02 -7.30
C GLY A 428 14.49 -1.54 -7.28
N ALA A 429 15.29 -2.15 -8.16
CA ALA A 429 15.55 -3.59 -8.16
C ALA A 429 16.25 -4.04 -6.87
N THR A 430 17.25 -3.27 -6.41
CA THR A 430 17.96 -3.53 -5.15
C THR A 430 17.00 -3.47 -3.95
N ALA A 431 16.17 -2.43 -3.89
CA ALA A 431 15.19 -2.24 -2.84
C ALA A 431 14.14 -3.36 -2.83
N SER A 432 13.73 -3.83 -4.01
CA SER A 432 12.84 -4.99 -4.17
C SER A 432 13.47 -6.29 -3.64
N VAL A 433 14.74 -6.55 -3.93
CA VAL A 433 15.46 -7.71 -3.38
C VAL A 433 15.56 -7.60 -1.85
N LEU A 434 15.90 -6.41 -1.33
CA LEU A 434 15.97 -6.17 0.11
C LEU A 434 14.62 -6.36 0.80
N LEU A 435 13.51 -5.95 0.18
CA LEU A 435 12.17 -6.24 0.69
C LEU A 435 11.94 -7.75 0.79
N VAL A 436 12.26 -8.50 -0.27
CA VAL A 436 12.06 -9.95 -0.30
C VAL A 436 12.85 -10.64 0.81
N VAL A 437 14.12 -10.26 0.98
CA VAL A 437 14.97 -10.77 2.06
C VAL A 437 14.38 -10.40 3.42
N THR A 438 13.96 -9.15 3.62
CA THR A 438 13.37 -8.69 4.88
C THR A 438 12.07 -9.44 5.19
N ALA A 439 11.21 -9.68 4.20
CA ALA A 439 9.98 -10.47 4.36
C ALA A 439 10.27 -11.92 4.80
N VAL A 440 11.31 -12.56 4.24
CA VAL A 440 11.78 -13.89 4.66
C VAL A 440 12.25 -13.88 6.12
N LEU A 441 13.06 -12.89 6.50
CA LEU A 441 13.59 -12.74 7.85
C LEU A 441 12.48 -12.49 8.87
N VAL A 442 11.56 -11.56 8.58
CA VAL A 442 10.42 -11.22 9.45
C VAL A 442 9.51 -12.44 9.63
N CYS A 443 9.10 -13.12 8.55
CA CYS A 443 8.29 -14.34 8.65
C CYS A 443 8.98 -15.45 9.46
N SER A 444 10.29 -15.62 9.29
CA SER A 444 11.08 -16.59 10.04
C SER A 444 11.18 -16.23 11.53
N TRP A 445 11.36 -14.95 11.84
CA TRP A 445 11.41 -14.44 13.21
C TRP A 445 10.06 -14.56 13.93
N VAL A 446 8.96 -14.11 13.32
CA VAL A 446 7.61 -14.25 13.90
C VAL A 446 7.23 -15.72 14.04
N GLY A 447 7.54 -16.54 13.03
CA GLY A 447 7.34 -17.99 13.06
C GLY A 447 8.07 -18.65 14.24
N HIS A 448 9.34 -18.29 14.45
CA HIS A 448 10.12 -18.74 15.60
C HIS A 448 9.55 -18.25 16.94
N CYS A 449 9.05 -17.02 17.02
CA CYS A 449 8.38 -16.55 18.24
C CYS A 449 7.06 -17.30 18.49
N ALA A 450 6.31 -17.61 17.43
CA ALA A 450 5.05 -18.35 17.52
C ALA A 450 5.23 -19.80 18.00
N THR A 451 6.36 -20.46 17.69
CA THR A 451 6.66 -21.80 18.25
C THR A 451 6.99 -21.76 19.74
N LEU A 452 7.48 -20.62 20.25
CA LEU A 452 7.73 -20.40 21.68
C LEU A 452 6.47 -19.99 22.46
N ALA A 453 5.38 -19.62 21.77
CA ALA A 453 4.16 -19.13 22.40
C ALA A 453 3.38 -20.23 23.15
N ARG A 454 3.36 -20.13 24.49
CA ARG A 454 2.63 -21.05 25.39
C ARG A 454 1.26 -20.58 25.89
N VAL A 455 1.01 -19.27 25.97
CA VAL A 455 -0.20 -18.70 26.60
C VAL A 455 -0.75 -17.54 25.78
N ARG A 456 -2.01 -17.16 26.01
CA ARG A 456 -2.73 -16.16 25.19
C ARG A 456 -2.03 -14.81 25.11
N TRP A 457 -1.45 -14.31 26.21
CA TRP A 457 -0.76 -13.02 26.20
C TRP A 457 0.51 -13.03 25.34
N HIS A 458 1.17 -14.19 25.16
CA HIS A 458 2.29 -14.31 24.21
C HIS A 458 1.82 -14.01 22.79
N ALA A 459 0.62 -14.46 22.41
CA ALA A 459 0.10 -14.18 21.08
C ALA A 459 -0.18 -12.68 20.87
N VAL A 460 -0.66 -11.99 21.90
CA VAL A 460 -0.87 -10.53 21.88
C VAL A 460 0.46 -9.79 21.76
N LEU A 461 1.47 -10.18 22.56
CA LEU A 461 2.83 -9.62 22.48
C LEU A 461 3.43 -9.80 21.09
N ILE A 462 3.35 -11.01 20.53
CA ILE A 462 3.86 -11.32 19.19
C ILE A 462 3.13 -10.51 18.13
N ALA A 463 1.79 -10.40 18.21
CA ALA A 463 1.01 -9.62 17.25
C ALA A 463 1.37 -8.12 17.29
N GLY A 464 1.46 -7.53 18.49
CA GLY A 464 1.87 -6.13 18.65
C GLY A 464 3.30 -5.89 18.14
N ALA A 465 4.24 -6.77 18.48
CA ALA A 465 5.60 -6.65 18.00
C ALA A 465 5.72 -6.85 16.48
N THR A 466 4.92 -7.76 15.91
CA THR A 466 4.87 -7.96 14.45
C THR A 466 4.36 -6.71 13.75
N ALA A 467 3.35 -6.03 14.29
CA ALA A 467 2.86 -4.78 13.72
C ALA A 467 3.93 -3.68 13.67
N VAL A 468 4.67 -3.49 14.77
CA VAL A 468 5.78 -2.52 14.84
C VAL A 468 6.91 -2.90 13.88
N VAL A 469 7.31 -4.18 13.85
CA VAL A 469 8.36 -4.66 12.95
C VAL A 469 7.94 -4.54 11.48
N CYS A 470 6.71 -4.88 11.13
CA CYS A 470 6.20 -4.68 9.76
C CYS A 470 6.15 -3.20 9.39
N TYR A 471 5.74 -2.31 10.30
CA TYR A 471 5.71 -0.86 10.06
C TYR A 471 7.08 -0.30 9.71
N SER A 472 8.11 -0.66 10.49
CA SER A 472 9.46 -0.14 10.29
C SER A 472 10.21 -0.87 9.18
N ALA A 473 10.20 -2.21 9.17
CA ALA A 473 11.06 -3.01 8.30
C ALA A 473 10.45 -3.36 6.93
N LEU A 474 9.13 -3.38 6.81
CA LEU A 474 8.45 -3.63 5.53
C LEU A 474 7.73 -2.37 5.01
N GLY A 475 7.22 -1.51 5.90
CA GLY A 475 6.41 -0.35 5.54
C GLY A 475 7.15 0.75 4.78
N TRP A 476 8.48 0.82 4.88
CA TRP A 476 9.28 1.73 4.04
C TRP A 476 9.17 1.40 2.55
N PHE A 477 8.79 0.17 2.19
CA PHE A 477 8.68 -0.24 0.78
C PHE A 477 7.62 0.58 0.02
N THR A 478 6.54 0.99 0.69
CA THR A 478 5.51 1.84 0.05
C THR A 478 6.03 3.22 -0.33
N GLU A 479 7.22 3.60 0.15
CA GLU A 479 7.89 4.86 -0.15
C GLU A 479 8.96 4.69 -1.25
N ILE A 480 9.24 3.46 -1.73
CA ILE A 480 10.26 3.22 -2.78
C ILE A 480 9.93 3.88 -4.10
N GLY A 481 8.64 3.98 -4.46
CA GLY A 481 8.23 4.73 -5.65
C GLY A 481 8.67 6.20 -5.59
N ALA A 482 8.85 6.76 -4.39
CA ALA A 482 9.44 8.07 -4.18
C ALA A 482 10.96 8.01 -3.94
N ALA A 483 11.56 6.84 -3.70
CA ALA A 483 12.97 6.73 -3.31
C ALA A 483 13.94 7.23 -4.37
N ASP A 484 13.63 7.09 -5.66
CA ASP A 484 14.50 7.60 -6.72
C ASP A 484 14.50 9.14 -6.75
N ALA A 485 13.32 9.75 -6.76
CA ALA A 485 13.18 11.20 -6.64
C ALA A 485 13.76 11.70 -5.31
N PHE A 486 13.51 10.97 -4.22
CA PHE A 486 14.02 11.29 -2.91
C PHE A 486 15.56 11.24 -2.86
N TRP A 487 16.15 10.22 -3.48
CA TRP A 487 17.59 10.07 -3.59
C TRP A 487 18.19 11.23 -4.39
N HIS A 488 17.66 11.52 -5.57
CA HIS A 488 18.20 12.55 -6.45
C HIS A 488 17.99 13.97 -5.91
N ASN A 489 16.81 14.27 -5.37
CA ASN A 489 16.43 15.63 -5.00
C ASN A 489 16.88 16.00 -3.57
N TYR A 490 16.97 15.03 -2.65
CA TYR A 490 17.26 15.32 -1.24
C TYR A 490 18.53 14.66 -0.73
N MET A 491 18.77 13.39 -1.05
CA MET A 491 19.90 12.65 -0.44
C MET A 491 21.22 12.92 -1.13
N ARG A 492 21.25 12.85 -2.45
CA ARG A 492 22.46 13.01 -3.25
C ARG A 492 23.12 14.37 -3.02
N PRO A 493 22.41 15.51 -2.99
CA PRO A 493 23.04 16.81 -2.69
C PRO A 493 23.67 16.84 -1.29
N VAL A 494 22.98 16.26 -0.29
CA VAL A 494 23.53 16.16 1.07
C VAL A 494 24.75 15.26 1.09
N VAL A 495 24.71 14.09 0.44
CA VAL A 495 25.85 13.17 0.35
C VAL A 495 27.04 13.81 -0.37
N GLU A 496 26.82 14.54 -1.46
CA GLU A 496 27.86 15.27 -2.19
C GLU A 496 28.48 16.39 -1.33
N LEU A 497 27.65 17.14 -0.59
CA LEU A 497 28.13 18.12 0.39
C LEU A 497 28.95 17.46 1.51
N MET A 498 28.57 16.27 1.96
CA MET A 498 29.31 15.58 3.03
C MET A 498 30.65 15.04 2.53
N ARG A 499 30.72 14.58 1.27
CA ARG A 499 31.99 14.18 0.64
C ARG A 499 33.00 15.31 0.55
N SER A 500 32.57 16.58 0.46
CA SER A 500 33.53 17.69 0.48
C SER A 500 34.28 17.85 1.81
N TYR A 501 33.86 17.16 2.88
CA TYR A 501 34.60 17.09 4.14
C TYR A 501 35.59 15.93 4.21
N GLY A 502 35.49 14.95 3.31
CA GLY A 502 36.44 13.84 3.22
C GLY A 502 37.79 14.30 2.69
N THR A 503 38.87 13.84 3.30
CA THR A 503 40.24 14.15 2.83
C THR A 503 40.81 13.07 1.91
N SER A 504 40.14 11.93 1.84
CA SER A 504 40.54 10.75 1.06
C SER A 504 39.33 9.96 0.58
N ALA A 505 39.52 9.09 -0.42
CA ALA A 505 38.47 8.19 -0.90
C ALA A 505 37.97 7.21 0.19
N VAL A 506 38.80 6.91 1.18
CA VAL A 506 38.41 6.08 2.32
C VAL A 506 37.48 6.87 3.24
N ASP A 507 37.79 8.13 3.52
CA ASP A 507 36.91 9.01 4.30
C ASP A 507 35.55 9.16 3.63
N ASP A 508 35.52 9.31 2.29
CA ASP A 508 34.27 9.36 1.53
C ASP A 508 33.44 8.08 1.71
N ALA A 509 34.07 6.91 1.63
CA ALA A 509 33.40 5.63 1.83
C ALA A 509 32.85 5.49 3.26
N VAL A 510 33.62 5.94 4.26
CA VAL A 510 33.24 5.90 5.68
C VAL A 510 32.09 6.87 5.97
N LEU A 511 32.18 8.10 5.46
CA LEU A 511 31.12 9.11 5.55
C LEU A 511 29.83 8.60 4.91
N ASN A 512 29.90 8.07 3.67
CA ASN A 512 28.73 7.49 3.00
C ASN A 512 28.14 6.34 3.83
N GLY A 513 28.98 5.44 4.35
CA GLY A 513 28.55 4.31 5.17
C GLY A 513 27.89 4.69 6.49
N ALA A 514 28.30 5.81 7.10
CA ALA A 514 27.70 6.33 8.32
C ALA A 514 26.43 7.17 8.05
N ILE A 515 26.45 8.00 7.00
CA ILE A 515 25.42 9.02 6.72
C ILE A 515 24.24 8.45 5.93
N VAL A 516 24.45 7.58 4.96
CA VAL A 516 23.32 7.06 4.16
C VAL A 516 22.29 6.31 5.03
N PRO A 517 22.67 5.40 5.94
CA PRO A 517 21.70 4.78 6.85
C PRO A 517 21.02 5.79 7.79
N PHE A 518 21.72 6.86 8.15
CA PHE A 518 21.19 7.93 8.98
C PHE A 518 20.09 8.70 8.26
N LEU A 519 20.34 9.07 7.00
CA LEU A 519 19.39 9.83 6.21
C LEU A 519 18.19 8.97 5.80
N LEU A 520 18.39 7.69 5.48
CA LEU A 520 17.30 6.78 5.09
C LEU A 520 16.34 6.40 6.24
N ASN A 521 16.74 6.60 7.50
CA ASN A 521 15.92 6.27 8.67
C ASN A 521 15.08 7.47 9.13
N PHE A 522 13.96 7.74 8.46
CA PHE A 522 13.03 8.81 8.85
C PHE A 522 12.27 8.49 10.14
N ASP A 523 11.88 7.23 10.35
CA ASP A 523 10.99 6.78 11.43
C ASP A 523 11.73 6.21 12.66
N ARG A 524 12.72 6.97 13.13
CA ARG A 524 13.77 6.55 14.07
C ARG A 524 13.29 5.81 15.31
N LEU A 525 12.30 6.38 16.01
CA LEU A 525 11.76 5.81 17.24
C LEU A 525 11.16 4.43 16.99
N THR A 526 10.40 4.30 15.89
CA THR A 526 9.77 3.04 15.53
C THR A 526 10.80 2.03 15.04
N THR A 527 11.79 2.45 14.24
CA THR A 527 12.87 1.59 13.75
C THR A 527 13.68 1.02 14.91
N ALA A 528 14.09 1.86 15.85
CA ALA A 528 14.79 1.40 17.05
C ALA A 528 13.91 0.46 17.90
N ALA A 529 12.63 0.79 18.10
CA ALA A 529 11.70 -0.10 18.79
C ALA A 529 11.56 -1.46 18.08
N ALA A 530 11.40 -1.48 16.76
CA ALA A 530 11.30 -2.69 15.95
C ALA A 530 12.56 -3.56 16.08
N LEU A 531 13.76 -2.96 15.94
CA LEU A 531 15.03 -3.67 16.08
C LEU A 531 15.24 -4.20 17.51
N GLY A 532 14.81 -3.45 18.53
CA GLY A 532 14.81 -3.89 19.93
C GLY A 532 13.89 -5.10 20.16
N LEU A 533 12.70 -5.09 19.54
CA LEU A 533 11.74 -6.18 19.63
C LEU A 533 12.27 -7.50 19.03
N LEU A 534 13.17 -7.45 18.05
CA LEU A 534 13.73 -8.64 17.39
C LEU A 534 14.45 -9.57 18.39
N TRP A 535 15.17 -9.02 19.37
CA TRP A 535 15.80 -9.81 20.43
C TRP A 535 14.96 -9.90 21.70
N LEU A 536 14.22 -8.84 22.04
CA LEU A 536 13.47 -8.77 23.30
C LEU A 536 12.35 -9.81 23.37
N VAL A 537 11.51 -9.89 22.32
CA VAL A 537 10.35 -10.80 22.30
C VAL A 537 10.78 -12.25 22.48
N PRO A 538 11.68 -12.84 21.66
CA PRO A 538 12.05 -14.24 21.85
C PRO A 538 12.74 -14.52 23.19
N LEU A 539 13.49 -13.58 23.77
CA LEU A 539 14.09 -13.76 25.10
C LEU A 539 13.05 -13.73 26.22
N VAL A 540 12.05 -12.84 26.14
CA VAL A 540 10.91 -12.81 27.07
C VAL A 540 10.09 -14.10 26.98
N LEU A 541 9.87 -14.62 25.77
CA LEU A 541 9.15 -15.89 25.55
C LEU A 541 9.92 -17.10 26.09
N ARG A 542 11.26 -17.07 26.03
CA ARG A 542 12.15 -18.11 26.60
C ARG A 542 12.31 -18.02 28.11
N ARG A 543 12.17 -16.80 28.67
CA ARG A 543 12.52 -16.48 30.06
C ARG A 543 13.99 -16.76 30.37
N GLU A 544 14.88 -16.36 29.45
CA GLU A 544 16.32 -16.58 29.54
C GLU A 544 17.08 -15.25 29.36
N LEU A 545 18.12 -15.03 30.17
CA LEU A 545 19.03 -13.90 30.04
C LEU A 545 20.44 -14.46 29.71
N PRO A 546 20.94 -14.29 28.47
CA PRO A 546 22.22 -14.85 28.07
C PRO A 546 23.37 -14.05 28.68
N ARG A 547 23.85 -14.45 29.86
CA ARG A 547 24.93 -13.75 30.59
C ARG A 547 26.21 -13.57 29.76
N PHE A 548 26.56 -14.57 28.95
CA PHE A 548 27.70 -14.47 28.05
C PHE A 548 27.57 -13.33 27.04
N ALA A 549 26.36 -13.07 26.53
CA ALA A 549 26.12 -11.94 25.62
C ALA A 549 26.32 -10.58 26.31
N LEU A 550 25.94 -10.47 27.59
CA LEU A 550 26.18 -9.26 28.39
C LEU A 550 27.67 -9.01 28.60
N LEU A 551 28.42 -10.04 28.99
CA LEU A 551 29.88 -9.95 29.18
C LEU A 551 30.59 -9.62 27.86
N ALA A 552 30.24 -10.30 26.77
CA ALA A 552 30.82 -10.05 25.46
C ALA A 552 30.54 -8.62 24.96
N ALA A 553 29.35 -8.06 25.28
CA ALA A 553 29.02 -6.69 24.95
C ALA A 553 29.86 -5.68 25.75
N LEU A 554 30.08 -5.92 27.06
CA LEU A 554 30.94 -5.06 27.89
C LEU A 554 32.39 -5.08 27.40
N VAL A 555 32.93 -6.26 27.09
CA VAL A 555 34.28 -6.40 26.53
C VAL A 555 34.38 -5.68 25.18
N GLY A 556 33.41 -5.91 24.28
CA GLY A 556 33.37 -5.23 22.98
C GLY A 556 33.35 -3.71 23.12
N ALA A 557 32.47 -3.17 23.97
CA ALA A 557 32.40 -1.72 24.22
C ALA A 557 33.71 -1.17 24.80
N GLY A 558 34.37 -1.90 25.72
CA GLY A 558 35.69 -1.55 26.23
C GLY A 558 36.77 -1.52 25.15
N THR A 559 36.79 -2.52 24.26
CA THR A 559 37.72 -2.55 23.11
C THR A 559 37.48 -1.37 22.17
N TRP A 560 36.23 -1.02 21.86
CA TRP A 560 35.92 0.14 21.04
C TRP A 560 36.39 1.45 21.69
N LEU A 561 36.18 1.65 23.00
CA LEU A 561 36.65 2.84 23.72
C LEU A 561 38.18 3.02 23.62
N LEU A 562 38.94 1.92 23.73
CA LEU A 562 40.39 1.94 23.58
C LEU A 562 40.83 2.34 22.17
N ILE A 563 40.15 1.81 21.14
CA ILE A 563 40.39 2.19 19.74
C ILE A 563 40.11 3.68 19.55
N MET A 564 39.01 4.20 20.08
CA MET A 564 38.65 5.61 19.93
C MET A 564 39.60 6.54 20.67
N ALA A 565 40.06 6.17 21.87
CA ALA A 565 41.06 6.94 22.59
C ALA A 565 42.38 7.04 21.79
N ALA A 566 42.79 5.94 21.15
CA ALA A 566 43.99 5.94 20.30
C ALA A 566 43.81 6.81 19.03
N VAL A 567 42.66 6.69 18.35
CA VAL A 567 42.36 7.49 17.13
C VAL A 567 42.23 8.97 17.46
N ALA A 568 41.59 9.33 18.58
CA ALA A 568 41.40 10.72 18.99
C ALA A 568 42.72 11.47 19.24
N VAL A 569 43.77 10.76 19.66
CA VAL A 569 45.10 11.35 19.88
C VAL A 569 45.91 11.47 18.59
N ALA A 570 45.69 10.58 17.62
CA ALA A 570 46.56 10.43 16.45
C ALA A 570 46.08 11.17 15.18
N ASP A 571 44.78 11.44 15.04
CA ASP A 571 44.19 11.87 13.77
C ASP A 571 43.73 13.34 13.76
N PRO A 572 44.35 14.22 12.93
CA PRO A 572 43.95 15.61 12.77
C PRO A 572 42.72 15.81 11.84
N SER A 573 42.06 14.75 11.38
CA SER A 573 40.94 14.83 10.45
C SER A 573 39.74 15.67 10.96
N PRO A 574 38.89 16.19 10.05
CA PRO A 574 37.68 16.93 10.42
C PRO A 574 36.80 16.18 11.43
N THR A 575 36.10 16.90 12.31
CA THR A 575 35.25 16.33 13.37
C THR A 575 34.18 15.37 12.84
N LEU A 576 33.60 15.68 11.68
CA LEU A 576 32.62 14.83 11.01
C LEU A 576 33.22 13.50 10.56
N VAL A 577 34.40 13.52 9.96
CA VAL A 577 35.14 12.32 9.50
C VAL A 577 35.46 11.42 10.69
N ARG A 578 35.98 11.97 11.79
CA ARG A 578 36.23 11.21 13.03
C ARG A 578 34.97 10.60 13.63
N SER A 579 33.86 11.33 13.60
CA SER A 579 32.57 10.82 14.09
C SER A 579 32.06 9.66 13.23
N ALA A 580 32.23 9.74 11.91
CA ALA A 580 31.90 8.66 10.98
C ALA A 580 32.79 7.42 11.21
N TRP A 581 34.10 7.61 11.40
CA TRP A 581 35.03 6.55 11.78
C TRP A 581 34.66 5.91 13.13
N ALA A 582 34.22 6.71 14.11
CA ALA A 582 33.75 6.20 15.39
C ALA A 582 32.56 5.26 15.21
N VAL A 583 31.55 5.67 14.43
CA VAL A 583 30.38 4.85 14.11
C VAL A 583 30.78 3.57 13.37
N LEU A 584 31.69 3.65 12.41
CA LEU A 584 32.19 2.48 11.69
C LEU A 584 32.94 1.52 12.63
N ALA A 585 33.79 2.04 13.52
CA ALA A 585 34.50 1.24 14.51
C ALA A 585 33.54 0.49 15.44
N VAL A 586 32.44 1.14 15.88
CA VAL A 586 31.38 0.45 16.64
C VAL A 586 30.79 -0.69 15.81
N ALA A 587 30.48 -0.46 14.53
CA ALA A 587 29.88 -1.48 13.66
C ALA A 587 30.79 -2.70 13.48
N VAL A 588 32.11 -2.48 13.32
CA VAL A 588 33.11 -3.55 13.26
C VAL A 588 33.15 -4.35 14.56
N VAL A 589 33.15 -3.68 15.71
CA VAL A 589 33.13 -4.34 17.02
C VAL A 589 31.82 -5.09 17.24
N GLN A 590 30.67 -4.52 16.88
CA GLN A 590 29.38 -5.19 16.90
C GLN A 590 29.41 -6.48 16.07
N PHE A 591 30.02 -6.47 14.88
CA PHE A 591 30.17 -7.65 14.03
C PHE A 591 31.04 -8.73 14.67
N ALA A 592 32.20 -8.35 15.21
CA ALA A 592 33.09 -9.29 15.89
C ALA A 592 32.40 -9.93 17.11
N THR A 593 31.82 -9.10 18.00
CA THR A 593 31.10 -9.55 19.19
C THR A 593 29.91 -10.44 18.82
N ALA A 594 29.08 -10.03 17.85
CA ALA A 594 27.91 -10.80 17.45
C ALA A 594 28.28 -12.13 16.80
N THR A 595 29.37 -12.19 16.02
CA THR A 595 29.88 -13.45 15.45
C THR A 595 30.32 -14.42 16.54
N VAL A 596 31.08 -13.94 17.53
CA VAL A 596 31.51 -14.76 18.68
C VAL A 596 30.30 -15.25 19.47
N VAL A 597 29.35 -14.38 19.81
CA VAL A 597 28.15 -14.74 20.58
C VAL A 597 27.23 -15.67 19.79
N ALA A 598 27.09 -15.49 18.47
CA ALA A 598 26.29 -16.37 17.64
C ALA A 598 26.86 -17.79 17.56
N ARG A 599 28.20 -17.93 17.57
CA ARG A 599 28.88 -19.23 17.62
C ARG A 599 28.75 -19.92 18.97
N GLN A 600 28.81 -19.16 20.07
CA GLN A 600 28.86 -19.70 21.43
C GLN A 600 27.47 -19.90 22.06
N VAL A 601 26.47 -19.11 21.69
CA VAL A 601 25.14 -19.09 22.31
C VAL A 601 24.06 -19.31 21.26
N ASP A 602 23.59 -18.23 20.63
CA ASP A 602 22.73 -18.25 19.44
C ASP A 602 22.56 -16.84 18.84
N ARG A 603 21.83 -16.77 17.72
CA ARG A 603 21.57 -15.54 16.96
C ARG A 603 20.79 -14.47 17.75
N ILE A 604 19.93 -14.86 18.70
CA ILE A 604 19.14 -13.91 19.48
C ILE A 604 20.02 -13.25 20.55
N ALA A 605 20.88 -14.05 21.19
CA ALA A 605 21.90 -13.54 22.10
C ALA A 605 22.89 -12.60 21.37
N ALA A 606 23.25 -12.92 20.13
CA ALA A 606 24.11 -12.08 19.30
C ALA A 606 23.49 -10.71 18.99
N LEU A 607 22.20 -10.67 18.67
CA LEU A 607 21.44 -9.43 18.49
C LEU A 607 21.43 -8.56 19.75
N LEU A 608 21.18 -9.17 20.92
CA LEU A 608 21.26 -8.47 22.21
C LEU A 608 22.66 -7.91 22.46
N SER A 609 23.73 -8.69 22.22
CA SER A 609 25.09 -8.20 22.44
C SER A 609 25.45 -7.03 21.52
N ALA A 610 25.10 -7.10 20.23
CA ALA A 610 25.35 -6.02 19.28
C ALA A 610 24.57 -4.75 19.67
N TRP A 611 23.32 -4.90 20.11
CA TRP A 611 22.50 -3.81 20.62
C TRP A 611 23.16 -3.11 21.82
N LEU A 612 23.62 -3.88 22.80
CA LEU A 612 24.26 -3.34 24.00
C LEU A 612 25.57 -2.61 23.69
N VAL A 613 26.40 -3.14 22.78
CA VAL A 613 27.61 -2.44 22.31
C VAL A 613 27.24 -1.09 21.71
N GLY A 614 26.23 -1.04 20.83
CA GLY A 614 25.76 0.19 20.20
C GLY A 614 25.17 1.20 21.21
N LEU A 615 24.48 0.71 22.23
CA LEU A 615 23.91 1.52 23.30
C LEU A 615 24.99 2.17 24.17
N ILE A 616 25.99 1.40 24.60
CA ILE A 616 27.12 1.92 25.38
C ILE A 616 27.93 2.91 24.54
N ALA A 617 28.20 2.57 23.28
CA ALA A 617 28.94 3.45 22.38
C ALA A 617 28.20 4.76 22.11
N THR A 618 26.86 4.74 21.98
CA THR A 618 26.08 5.99 21.85
C THR A 618 26.25 6.88 23.07
N VAL A 619 26.08 6.33 24.29
CA VAL A 619 26.24 7.12 25.52
C VAL A 619 27.64 7.74 25.59
N ALA A 620 28.67 6.98 25.22
CA ALA A 620 30.04 7.48 25.17
C ALA A 620 30.22 8.59 24.10
N ILE A 621 29.69 8.42 22.90
CA ILE A 621 29.70 9.46 21.84
C ILE A 621 29.00 10.73 22.32
N TRP A 622 27.88 10.61 23.04
CA TRP A 622 27.18 11.75 23.62
C TRP A 622 27.99 12.46 24.70
N ILE A 623 28.59 11.72 25.63
CA ILE A 623 29.43 12.32 26.69
C ILE A 623 30.60 13.08 26.04
N MET A 624 31.30 12.45 25.09
CA MET A 624 32.36 13.11 24.32
C MET A 624 31.87 14.38 23.59
N HIS A 625 30.62 14.40 23.14
CA HIS A 625 30.02 15.57 22.48
C HIS A 625 29.62 16.69 23.45
N LEU A 626 29.09 16.35 24.63
CA LEU A 626 28.63 17.31 25.64
C LEU A 626 29.77 18.10 26.30
N ASP A 627 30.92 17.46 26.51
CA ASP A 627 32.08 18.07 27.18
C ASP A 627 32.83 19.11 26.32
N GLY A 628 32.29 19.45 25.13
CA GLY A 628 32.87 20.46 24.26
C GLY A 628 34.20 20.06 23.64
N PHE A 629 34.51 18.75 23.56
CA PHE A 629 35.66 18.26 22.82
C PHE A 629 35.56 18.76 21.36
N PRO A 630 36.60 19.41 20.82
CA PRO A 630 36.59 20.00 19.47
C PRO A 630 36.64 18.95 18.34
N HIS A 631 36.16 17.72 18.59
CA HIS A 631 36.44 16.53 17.79
C HIS A 631 35.20 15.77 17.33
N VAL A 632 33.99 16.15 17.79
CA VAL A 632 32.76 15.40 17.52
C VAL A 632 31.70 16.31 16.88
N ASP A 633 31.30 15.97 15.65
CA ASP A 633 30.31 16.73 14.87
C ASP A 633 28.88 16.51 15.39
N SER A 634 28.07 17.57 15.35
CA SER A 634 26.72 17.54 15.90
C SER A 634 25.71 16.71 15.10
N ALA A 635 25.88 16.53 13.79
CA ALA A 635 24.91 15.78 13.00
C ALA A 635 25.01 14.28 13.27
N LEU A 636 26.23 13.72 13.33
CA LEU A 636 26.42 12.29 13.62
C LEU A 636 26.34 11.99 15.11
N ALA A 637 26.74 12.90 15.98
CA ALA A 637 26.74 12.68 17.43
C ALA A 637 25.40 12.92 18.11
N THR A 638 24.51 13.73 17.54
CA THR A 638 23.16 13.89 18.11
C THR A 638 22.36 12.58 18.07
N ARG A 639 22.70 11.66 17.17
CA ARG A 639 21.80 10.58 16.76
C ARG A 639 22.48 9.21 16.43
N PRO A 640 23.58 8.79 17.08
CA PRO A 640 24.25 7.52 16.76
C PRO A 640 23.36 6.29 17.07
N MET A 641 22.44 6.37 18.04
CA MET A 641 21.43 5.33 18.29
C MET A 641 20.46 5.09 17.12
N GLN A 642 20.48 5.91 16.06
CA GLN A 642 19.66 5.68 14.86
C GLN A 642 20.31 4.72 13.87
N VAL A 643 21.64 4.69 13.88
CA VAL A 643 22.46 3.94 12.92
C VAL A 643 23.04 2.68 13.57
N LEU A 644 23.53 2.80 14.80
CA LEU A 644 24.22 1.72 15.50
C LEU A 644 23.34 0.48 15.76
N PRO A 645 22.04 0.59 16.08
CA PRO A 645 21.18 -0.59 16.15
C PRO A 645 20.96 -1.28 14.80
N PHE A 646 20.86 -0.51 13.72
CA PHE A 646 20.71 -1.05 12.37
C PHE A 646 21.98 -1.80 11.95
N LEU A 647 23.14 -1.15 12.08
CA LEU A 647 24.44 -1.75 11.81
C LEU A 647 24.68 -2.98 12.70
N GLY A 648 24.36 -2.89 13.99
CA GLY A 648 24.45 -4.01 14.92
C GLY A 648 23.54 -5.18 14.56
N THR A 649 22.35 -4.91 14.05
CA THR A 649 21.44 -5.96 13.57
C THR A 649 21.98 -6.62 12.31
N ALA A 650 22.44 -5.84 11.32
CA ALA A 650 23.07 -6.36 10.11
C ALA A 650 24.31 -7.21 10.45
N ALA A 651 25.14 -6.70 11.35
CA ALA A 651 26.32 -7.36 11.88
C ALA A 651 25.99 -8.70 12.54
N ALA A 652 24.94 -8.75 13.37
CA ALA A 652 24.49 -9.99 14.01
C ALA A 652 23.90 -11.01 13.02
N LEU A 653 23.20 -10.55 11.98
CA LEU A 653 22.70 -11.42 10.92
C LEU A 653 23.87 -12.04 10.13
N LEU A 654 24.85 -11.24 9.71
CA LEU A 654 26.03 -11.70 8.98
C LEU A 654 26.89 -12.64 9.84
N GLY A 655 27.18 -12.27 11.09
CA GLY A 655 27.92 -13.11 12.02
C GLY A 655 27.21 -14.44 12.31
N GLY A 656 25.88 -14.43 12.36
CA GLY A 656 25.05 -15.62 12.55
C GLY A 656 24.97 -16.57 11.34
N LEU A 657 25.33 -16.10 10.14
CA LEU A 657 25.52 -16.96 8.95
C LEU A 657 26.86 -17.70 9.01
N ALA A 658 27.89 -17.06 9.59
CA ALA A 658 29.23 -17.64 9.76
C ALA A 658 29.37 -18.58 10.98
N ALA A 659 28.26 -18.84 11.69
CA ALA A 659 28.22 -19.59 12.93
C ALA A 659 27.42 -20.89 12.77
N THR A 660 28.06 -22.05 13.00
CA THR A 660 27.45 -23.39 12.96
C THR A 660 27.31 -24.05 14.34
N GLY A 661 27.37 -23.26 15.42
CA GLY A 661 27.45 -23.76 16.80
C GLY A 661 26.15 -24.38 17.34
N THR A 662 26.33 -25.36 18.24
CA THR A 662 25.26 -26.03 19.00
C THR A 662 24.92 -25.25 20.28
N ARG A 663 23.66 -25.31 20.71
CA ARG A 663 23.15 -24.60 21.90
C ARG A 663 23.51 -25.32 23.20
N PRO A 664 24.26 -24.71 24.13
CA PRO A 664 24.15 -25.05 25.54
C PRO A 664 22.82 -24.53 26.11
N ALA A 665 22.13 -25.33 26.92
CA ALA A 665 20.86 -24.94 27.54
C ALA A 665 21.08 -23.81 28.56
N GLY A 666 20.37 -22.69 28.41
CA GLY A 666 20.40 -21.58 29.35
C GLY A 666 19.65 -21.87 30.65
N ARG A 667 20.06 -21.26 31.76
CA ARG A 667 19.28 -21.24 33.00
C ARG A 667 18.09 -20.28 32.84
N GLN A 668 16.90 -20.72 33.24
CA GLN A 668 15.73 -19.84 33.34
C GLN A 668 15.99 -18.73 34.35
N THR A 669 15.63 -17.50 33.97
CA THR A 669 15.78 -16.29 34.80
C THR A 669 14.51 -15.45 34.72
N LYS A 670 14.26 -14.61 35.73
CA LYS A 670 13.13 -13.67 35.70
C LYS A 670 13.38 -12.60 34.62
N PRO A 671 12.37 -12.18 33.84
CA PRO A 671 12.53 -11.29 32.68
C PRO A 671 12.85 -9.82 33.03
N TRP A 672 12.91 -9.45 34.32
CA TRP A 672 13.09 -8.06 34.76
C TRP A 672 14.35 -7.38 34.20
N GLY A 673 15.46 -8.11 34.07
CA GLY A 673 16.69 -7.55 33.49
C GLY A 673 16.52 -7.12 32.02
N LEU A 674 15.75 -7.88 31.24
CA LEU A 674 15.46 -7.53 29.84
C LEU A 674 14.56 -6.30 29.72
N ILE A 675 13.59 -6.17 30.63
CA ILE A 675 12.69 -5.02 30.70
C ILE A 675 13.49 -3.75 31.03
N ALA A 676 14.41 -3.83 32.01
CA ALA A 676 15.27 -2.69 32.35
C ALA A 676 16.12 -2.24 31.15
N ILE A 677 16.74 -3.17 30.41
CA ILE A 677 17.51 -2.85 29.19
C ILE A 677 16.61 -2.18 28.14
N ALA A 678 15.40 -2.69 27.94
CA ALA A 678 14.45 -2.13 26.97
C ALA A 678 14.00 -0.71 27.35
N VAL A 679 13.72 -0.46 28.64
CA VAL A 679 13.33 0.88 29.14
C VAL A 679 14.47 1.88 28.98
N VAL A 680 15.69 1.51 29.36
CA VAL A 680 16.88 2.37 29.16
C VAL A 680 17.10 2.65 27.68
N SER A 681 16.94 1.63 26.83
CA SER A 681 17.05 1.80 25.37
C SER A 681 15.99 2.77 24.85
N ALA A 682 14.72 2.63 25.27
CA ALA A 682 13.65 3.53 24.85
C ALA A 682 13.91 4.97 25.30
N PHE A 683 14.40 5.17 26.53
CA PHE A 683 14.79 6.48 27.03
C PHE A 683 15.92 7.09 26.19
N LEU A 684 16.97 6.34 25.88
CA LEU A 684 18.09 6.82 25.05
C LEU A 684 17.70 7.04 23.58
N VAL A 685 16.68 6.38 23.07
CA VAL A 685 16.18 6.68 21.71
C VAL A 685 15.30 7.94 21.73
N ALA A 686 14.53 8.15 22.81
CA ALA A 686 13.59 9.26 22.94
C ALA A 686 14.21 10.57 23.40
N TRP A 687 15.27 10.53 24.23
CA TRP A 687 15.91 11.69 24.83
C TRP A 687 17.26 11.97 24.18
N TRP A 688 17.45 13.19 23.70
CA TRP A 688 18.64 13.61 22.97
C TRP A 688 18.97 15.05 23.34
N PRO A 689 20.01 15.28 24.15
CA PRO A 689 20.41 16.63 24.51
C PRO A 689 21.03 17.34 23.30
N THR A 690 20.56 18.57 23.01
CA THR A 690 21.17 19.43 22.01
C THR A 690 22.48 20.00 22.56
N ALA A 691 23.59 19.82 21.86
CA ALA A 691 24.82 20.50 22.24
C ALA A 691 24.72 22.01 21.95
N PRO A 692 25.12 22.89 22.89
CA PRO A 692 25.04 24.35 22.71
C PRO A 692 25.82 24.90 21.50
N LYS A 693 26.78 24.12 20.97
CA LYS A 693 27.70 24.51 19.88
C LYS A 693 27.49 23.72 18.59
N ALA A 694 26.35 23.05 18.44
CA ALA A 694 26.05 22.26 17.26
C ALA A 694 25.86 23.16 16.03
N SER A 695 26.78 23.10 15.06
CA SER A 695 26.56 23.69 13.74
C SER A 695 25.46 22.91 13.03
N PRO A 696 24.31 23.54 12.69
CA PRO A 696 23.28 22.84 11.97
C PRO A 696 23.83 22.53 10.56
N LEU A 697 23.99 21.25 10.23
CA LEU A 697 24.15 20.79 8.86
C LEU A 697 22.82 20.97 8.13
N GLN A 698 22.44 22.22 7.88
CA GLN A 698 21.42 22.51 6.89
C GLN A 698 22.11 22.36 5.52
N PRO A 699 21.48 21.68 4.56
CA PRO A 699 21.89 21.87 3.18
C PRO A 699 21.91 23.38 2.92
N PRO A 700 22.84 23.90 2.09
CA PRO A 700 22.74 25.28 1.64
C PRO A 700 21.29 25.51 1.19
N PRO A 701 20.66 26.66 1.55
CA PRO A 701 19.34 26.96 1.04
C PRO A 701 19.37 26.70 -0.47
N PRO A 702 18.35 26.03 -1.04
CA PRO A 702 18.32 25.79 -2.47
C PRO A 702 18.69 27.11 -3.13
N SER A 703 19.74 27.09 -3.97
CA SER A 703 20.25 28.30 -4.62
C SER A 703 19.04 29.09 -5.11
N GLY A 704 18.96 30.38 -4.76
CA GLY A 704 17.75 31.21 -4.88
C GLY A 704 17.11 31.25 -6.28
N ASP A 705 17.75 30.64 -7.27
CA ASP A 705 17.24 30.32 -8.59
C ASP A 705 16.62 28.92 -8.66
N THR A 706 15.63 28.61 -7.81
CA THR A 706 14.73 27.47 -8.12
C THR A 706 13.88 27.91 -9.29
N GLU A 707 14.42 27.76 -10.50
CA GLU A 707 13.78 28.29 -11.70
C GLU A 707 12.41 27.62 -11.86
N LEU A 708 11.37 28.45 -11.80
CA LEU A 708 9.99 28.07 -12.09
C LEU A 708 9.99 27.28 -13.40
N ASN A 709 9.32 26.11 -13.42
CA ASN A 709 9.09 25.44 -14.69
C ASN A 709 8.06 26.27 -15.48
N ARG A 710 8.56 27.21 -16.29
CA ARG A 710 7.73 28.24 -16.95
C ARG A 710 6.66 27.60 -17.82
N ASP A 711 7.02 26.58 -18.58
CA ASP A 711 6.10 25.88 -19.49
C ASP A 711 4.99 25.16 -18.72
N GLN A 712 5.35 24.43 -17.65
CA GLN A 712 4.35 23.77 -16.82
C GLN A 712 3.46 24.78 -16.06
N ALA A 713 4.05 25.88 -15.57
CA ALA A 713 3.33 26.92 -14.84
C ALA A 713 2.32 27.65 -15.75
N VAL A 714 2.71 27.97 -16.99
CA VAL A 714 1.79 28.53 -17.99
C VAL A 714 0.69 27.54 -18.34
N ASN A 715 1.01 26.25 -18.49
CA ASN A 715 0.01 25.22 -18.75
C ASN A 715 -1.01 25.10 -17.60
N ILE A 716 -0.55 25.15 -16.34
CA ILE A 716 -1.41 25.22 -15.15
C ILE A 716 -2.27 26.49 -15.19
N TRP A 717 -1.71 27.63 -15.58
CA TRP A 717 -2.46 28.89 -15.72
C TRP A 717 -3.58 28.81 -16.77
N ILE A 718 -3.27 28.26 -17.94
CA ILE A 718 -4.22 28.02 -19.04
C ILE A 718 -5.41 27.17 -18.54
N TYR A 719 -5.12 26.00 -17.95
CA TYR A 719 -6.14 25.08 -17.43
C TYR A 719 -6.83 25.57 -16.15
N GLY A 720 -6.18 26.46 -15.39
CA GLY A 720 -6.72 27.03 -14.17
C GLY A 720 -7.71 28.19 -14.38
N GLY A 721 -8.15 28.42 -15.61
CA GLY A 721 -9.11 29.47 -15.98
C GLY A 721 -8.49 30.64 -16.73
N GLY A 722 -7.18 30.66 -16.95
CA GLY A 722 -6.52 31.69 -17.74
C GLY A 722 -6.98 31.71 -19.20
N TRP A 723 -7.20 30.53 -19.81
CA TRP A 723 -7.72 30.45 -21.17
C TRP A 723 -9.18 30.90 -21.28
N ASP A 724 -10.02 30.53 -20.31
CA ASP A 724 -11.41 30.99 -20.23
C ASP A 724 -11.48 32.52 -20.10
N THR A 725 -10.59 33.09 -19.29
CA THR A 725 -10.46 34.55 -19.10
C THR A 725 -10.02 35.23 -20.40
N TYR A 726 -9.02 34.68 -21.08
CA TYR A 726 -8.57 35.12 -22.40
C TYR A 726 -9.69 35.08 -23.46
N LEU A 727 -10.43 33.96 -23.55
CA LEU A 727 -11.55 33.82 -24.47
C LEU A 727 -12.71 34.78 -24.15
N SER A 728 -12.97 35.04 -22.87
CA SER A 728 -14.01 36.00 -22.44
C SER A 728 -13.70 37.42 -22.94
N VAL A 729 -12.44 37.85 -22.84
CA VAL A 729 -11.97 39.15 -23.36
C VAL A 729 -12.12 39.19 -24.89
N ILE A 730 -11.69 38.15 -25.60
CA ILE A 730 -11.82 38.09 -27.07
C ILE A 730 -13.27 38.14 -27.51
N ASN A 731 -14.13 37.31 -26.93
CA ASN A 731 -15.53 37.23 -27.33
C ASN A 731 -16.25 38.55 -27.06
N SER A 732 -16.00 39.18 -25.91
CA SER A 732 -16.61 40.46 -25.55
C SER A 732 -16.13 41.60 -26.45
N ASN A 733 -14.82 41.61 -26.78
CA ASN A 733 -14.26 42.56 -27.73
C ASN A 733 -14.81 42.33 -29.16
N GLY A 734 -14.97 41.07 -29.58
CA GLY A 734 -15.59 40.72 -30.87
C GLY A 734 -17.00 41.29 -31.02
N ARG A 735 -17.80 41.29 -29.94
CA ARG A 735 -19.14 41.91 -29.94
C ARG A 735 -19.08 43.42 -30.21
N VAL A 736 -18.08 44.13 -29.68
CA VAL A 736 -17.86 45.56 -29.99
C VAL A 736 -17.68 45.73 -31.50
N PHE A 737 -16.80 44.93 -32.11
CA PHE A 737 -16.54 45.00 -33.55
C PHE A 737 -17.72 44.56 -34.42
N ASP A 738 -18.57 43.64 -33.94
CA ASP A 738 -19.82 43.29 -34.60
C ASP A 738 -20.79 44.49 -34.62
N GLN A 739 -20.91 45.22 -33.50
CA GLN A 739 -21.76 46.41 -33.44
C GLN A 739 -21.19 47.57 -34.26
N VAL A 740 -19.86 47.72 -34.30
CA VAL A 740 -19.19 48.70 -35.17
C VAL A 740 -19.51 48.41 -36.64
N ARG A 741 -19.46 47.15 -37.06
CA ARG A 741 -19.84 46.73 -38.42
C ARG A 741 -21.33 46.94 -38.72
N ALA A 742 -22.19 46.82 -37.71
CA ALA A 742 -23.62 47.10 -37.83
C ALA A 742 -23.95 48.61 -37.89
N ASN A 743 -22.97 49.48 -37.59
CA ASN A 743 -23.08 50.94 -37.61
C ASN A 743 -24.23 51.49 -36.74
N ASP A 744 -24.41 50.93 -35.53
CA ASP A 744 -25.42 51.36 -34.55
C ASP A 744 -24.71 51.98 -33.32
N PRO A 745 -24.60 53.32 -33.23
CA PRO A 745 -23.87 54.01 -32.15
C PRO A 745 -24.30 53.61 -30.74
N ALA A 746 -25.61 53.43 -30.52
CA ALA A 746 -26.14 53.06 -29.21
C ALA A 746 -25.71 51.65 -28.80
N LYS A 747 -25.73 50.70 -29.74
CA LYS A 747 -25.25 49.33 -29.49
C LYS A 747 -23.74 49.25 -29.36
N ILE A 748 -22.98 50.07 -30.09
CA ILE A 748 -21.52 50.17 -29.95
C ILE A 748 -21.17 50.64 -28.55
N ALA A 749 -21.78 51.74 -28.09
CA ALA A 749 -21.57 52.25 -26.74
C ALA A 749 -21.93 51.22 -25.67
N SER A 750 -23.08 50.52 -25.83
CA SER A 750 -23.49 49.44 -24.92
C SER A 750 -22.48 48.30 -24.88
N ALA A 751 -22.00 47.83 -26.04
CA ALA A 751 -21.01 46.75 -26.10
C ALA A 751 -19.66 47.15 -25.48
N CYS A 752 -19.25 48.42 -25.64
CA CYS A 752 -18.05 48.95 -25.01
C CYS A 752 -18.20 49.07 -23.49
N ASP A 753 -19.37 49.48 -23.00
CA ASP A 753 -19.67 49.53 -21.56
C ASP A 753 -19.70 48.11 -20.94
N GLU A 754 -20.25 47.13 -21.65
CA GLU A 754 -20.22 45.71 -21.27
C GLU A 754 -18.82 45.08 -21.29
N LEU A 755 -17.89 45.59 -22.11
CA LEU A 755 -16.52 45.10 -22.17
C LEU A 755 -15.70 45.51 -20.94
N LEU A 756 -15.95 46.70 -20.38
CA LEU A 756 -15.22 47.21 -19.21
C LEU A 756 -15.22 46.28 -17.98
N PRO A 757 -16.36 45.73 -17.51
CA PRO A 757 -16.34 44.79 -16.39
C PRO A 757 -15.58 43.50 -16.73
N VAL A 758 -15.64 43.01 -17.97
CA VAL A 758 -14.88 41.82 -18.41
C VAL A 758 -13.38 42.06 -18.33
N LEU A 759 -12.91 43.24 -18.75
CA LEU A 759 -11.49 43.62 -18.66
C LEU A 759 -11.03 43.77 -17.22
N ARG A 760 -11.86 44.34 -16.34
CA ARG A 760 -11.56 44.45 -14.90
C ARG A 760 -11.48 43.09 -14.22
N ASP A 761 -12.42 42.19 -14.53
CA ASP A 761 -12.40 40.82 -14.02
C ASP A 761 -11.15 40.06 -14.51
N ALA A 762 -10.78 40.26 -15.79
CA ALA A 762 -9.58 39.68 -16.38
C ALA A 762 -8.28 40.23 -15.77
N ALA A 763 -8.25 41.52 -15.38
CA ALA A 763 -7.13 42.13 -14.67
C ALA A 763 -7.04 41.70 -13.20
N ALA A 764 -8.17 41.39 -12.57
CA ALA A 764 -8.23 40.86 -11.21
C ALA A 764 -7.91 39.35 -11.12
N PHE A 765 -8.01 38.62 -12.24
CA PHE A 765 -7.60 37.22 -12.31
C PHE A 765 -6.08 37.10 -12.11
N PRO A 766 -5.58 36.04 -11.42
CA PRO A 766 -4.15 35.84 -11.23
C PRO A 766 -3.38 35.90 -12.54
N GLU A 767 -2.29 36.66 -12.57
CA GLU A 767 -1.54 36.93 -13.78
C GLU A 767 -0.78 35.69 -14.28
N PRO A 768 -0.45 35.61 -15.59
CA PRO A 768 0.41 34.57 -16.12
C PRO A 768 1.74 34.51 -15.35
N PRO A 769 2.22 33.31 -14.99
CA PRO A 769 3.41 33.17 -14.16
C PRO A 769 4.71 33.51 -14.92
N GLU A 770 4.72 33.38 -16.25
CA GLU A 770 5.85 33.80 -17.09
C GLU A 770 5.83 35.33 -17.33
N GLU A 771 6.94 36.00 -17.04
CA GLU A 771 7.07 37.46 -17.12
C GLU A 771 6.73 38.05 -18.50
N ARG A 772 7.18 37.40 -19.57
CA ARG A 772 6.91 37.87 -20.95
C ARG A 772 5.43 37.78 -21.32
N VAL A 773 4.77 36.69 -20.94
CA VAL A 773 3.32 36.49 -21.16
C VAL A 773 2.54 37.49 -20.31
N ARG A 774 2.92 37.67 -19.05
CA ARG A 774 2.34 38.63 -18.12
C ARG A 774 2.43 40.07 -18.63
N GLY A 775 3.58 40.48 -19.14
CA GLY A 775 3.79 41.82 -19.68
C GLY A 775 2.87 42.12 -20.86
N ASN A 776 2.79 41.20 -21.83
CA ASN A 776 1.90 41.34 -22.99
C ASN A 776 0.42 41.30 -22.60
N TRP A 777 0.05 40.42 -21.66
CA TRP A 777 -1.32 40.33 -21.14
C TRP A 777 -1.76 41.63 -20.47
N LYS A 778 -0.94 42.20 -19.58
CA LYS A 778 -1.23 43.49 -18.93
C LYS A 778 -1.35 44.64 -19.92
N ALA A 779 -0.42 44.70 -20.87
CA ALA A 779 -0.44 45.74 -21.89
C ALA A 779 -1.73 45.63 -22.74
N ALA A 780 -2.11 44.40 -23.10
CA ALA A 780 -3.32 44.14 -23.87
C ALA A 780 -4.57 44.62 -23.13
N LEU A 781 -4.73 44.21 -21.86
CA LEU A 781 -5.86 44.61 -21.03
C LEU A 781 -5.92 46.13 -20.83
N GLY A 782 -4.78 46.78 -20.56
CA GLY A 782 -4.72 48.22 -20.40
C GLY A 782 -5.12 48.98 -21.68
N SER A 783 -4.63 48.53 -22.84
CA SER A 783 -4.97 49.15 -24.13
C SER A 783 -6.45 48.95 -24.47
N LEU A 784 -6.99 47.75 -24.27
CA LEU A 784 -8.42 47.48 -24.49
C LEU A 784 -9.31 48.26 -23.52
N GLU A 785 -8.90 48.45 -22.26
CA GLU A 785 -9.68 49.22 -21.29
C GLU A 785 -9.73 50.70 -21.68
N ASN A 786 -8.60 51.27 -22.10
CA ASN A 786 -8.54 52.63 -22.61
C ASN A 786 -9.40 52.79 -23.88
N GLY A 787 -9.30 51.83 -24.81
CA GLY A 787 -10.13 51.81 -26.03
C GLY A 787 -11.63 51.71 -25.72
N ALA A 788 -12.02 50.87 -24.77
CA ALA A 788 -13.42 50.74 -24.35
C ALA A 788 -13.95 52.00 -23.66
N ARG A 789 -13.15 52.68 -22.82
CA ARG A 789 -13.53 53.96 -22.20
C ARG A 789 -13.71 55.06 -23.25
N GLU A 790 -12.74 55.21 -24.16
CA GLU A 790 -12.84 56.17 -25.27
C GLU A 790 -14.03 55.86 -26.18
N CYS A 791 -14.32 54.58 -26.45
CA CYS A 791 -15.49 54.18 -27.21
C CYS A 791 -16.80 54.64 -26.59
N VAL A 792 -16.95 54.49 -25.28
CA VAL A 792 -18.12 55.00 -24.57
C VAL A 792 -18.22 56.52 -24.69
N LEU A 793 -17.11 57.25 -24.52
CA LEU A 793 -17.07 58.72 -24.67
C LEU A 793 -17.40 59.18 -26.09
N VAL A 794 -16.92 58.45 -27.13
CA VAL A 794 -17.18 58.77 -28.54
C VAL A 794 -18.64 58.53 -28.90
N PHE A 795 -19.18 57.35 -28.59
CA PHE A 795 -20.50 56.94 -29.11
C PHE A 795 -21.68 57.28 -28.20
N ARG A 796 -21.47 57.49 -26.89
CA ARG A 796 -22.52 57.90 -25.95
C ARG A 796 -22.47 59.39 -25.64
N ASP A 797 -21.28 59.89 -25.33
CA ASP A 797 -21.12 61.23 -24.74
C ASP A 797 -20.66 62.28 -25.77
N SER A 798 -20.33 61.85 -26.99
CA SER A 798 -19.82 62.68 -28.10
C SER A 798 -18.59 63.53 -27.75
N SER A 799 -17.77 63.09 -26.78
CA SER A 799 -16.66 63.86 -26.22
C SER A 799 -15.30 63.17 -26.30
N GLY A 800 -15.22 61.94 -26.81
CA GLY A 800 -13.99 61.15 -26.93
C GLY A 800 -13.25 61.31 -28.26
N SER A 801 -12.05 60.71 -28.37
CA SER A 801 -11.26 60.70 -29.61
C SER A 801 -11.41 59.37 -30.36
N ALA A 802 -12.05 59.39 -31.52
CA ALA A 802 -12.21 58.18 -32.35
C ALA A 802 -10.86 57.61 -32.83
N ASP A 803 -9.87 58.46 -33.06
CA ASP A 803 -8.50 58.06 -33.44
C ASP A 803 -7.82 57.31 -32.28
N GLU A 804 -7.89 57.87 -31.07
CA GLU A 804 -7.30 57.25 -29.89
C GLU A 804 -8.02 55.95 -29.52
N MET A 805 -9.36 55.93 -29.60
CA MET A 805 -10.17 54.72 -29.45
C MET A 805 -9.69 53.60 -30.39
N GLY A 806 -9.61 53.88 -31.70
CA GLY A 806 -9.19 52.91 -32.70
C GLY A 806 -7.77 52.40 -32.47
N LYS A 807 -6.84 53.32 -32.20
CA LYS A 807 -5.44 53.01 -31.89
C LYS A 807 -5.29 52.09 -30.68
N GLN A 808 -6.02 52.36 -29.60
CA GLN A 808 -5.98 51.56 -28.36
C GLN A 808 -6.56 50.15 -28.57
N PHE A 809 -7.66 50.01 -29.32
CA PHE A 809 -8.20 48.69 -29.66
C PHE A 809 -7.25 47.86 -30.54
N VAL A 810 -6.64 48.47 -31.56
CA VAL A 810 -5.68 47.79 -32.43
C VAL A 810 -4.46 47.33 -31.64
N LEU A 811 -3.90 48.21 -30.80
CA LEU A 811 -2.76 47.88 -29.95
C LEU A 811 -3.07 46.72 -29.00
N GLY A 812 -4.25 46.76 -28.36
CA GLY A 812 -4.69 45.70 -27.46
C GLY A 812 -4.90 44.36 -28.17
N LEU A 813 -5.49 44.36 -29.37
CA LEU A 813 -5.66 43.16 -30.20
C LEU A 813 -4.34 42.54 -30.66
N ASP A 814 -3.38 43.37 -31.08
CA ASP A 814 -2.06 42.89 -31.47
C ASP A 814 -1.33 42.23 -30.29
N GLN A 815 -1.44 42.82 -29.10
CA GLN A 815 -0.85 42.26 -27.88
C GLN A 815 -1.57 40.98 -27.42
N LEU A 816 -2.89 40.87 -27.58
CA LEU A 816 -3.61 39.62 -27.33
C LEU A 816 -3.15 38.51 -28.28
N LYS A 817 -2.97 38.80 -29.57
CA LYS A 817 -2.47 37.83 -30.55
C LYS A 817 -1.06 37.33 -30.19
N VAL A 818 -0.18 38.23 -29.76
CA VAL A 818 1.16 37.87 -29.26
C VAL A 818 1.04 36.97 -28.02
N THR A 819 0.17 37.33 -27.08
CA THR A 819 -0.10 36.52 -25.87
C THR A 819 -0.59 35.13 -26.24
N GLN A 820 -1.50 34.99 -27.21
CA GLN A 820 -2.01 33.70 -27.69
C GLN A 820 -0.89 32.80 -28.18
N THR A 821 -0.03 33.34 -29.05
CA THR A 821 1.08 32.58 -29.64
C THR A 821 2.00 32.06 -28.54
N MET A 822 2.32 32.90 -27.55
CA MET A 822 3.16 32.47 -26.41
C MET A 822 2.49 31.38 -25.56
N LEU A 823 1.18 31.49 -25.30
CA LEU A 823 0.44 30.47 -24.56
C LEU A 823 0.43 29.12 -25.31
N LEU A 824 0.22 29.14 -26.62
CA LEU A 824 0.24 27.94 -27.46
C LEU A 824 1.63 27.31 -27.55
N GLU A 825 2.67 28.13 -27.69
CA GLU A 825 4.07 27.67 -27.70
C GLU A 825 4.46 27.04 -26.36
N ALA A 826 4.09 27.66 -25.23
CA ALA A 826 4.34 27.11 -23.90
C ALA A 826 3.60 25.79 -23.69
N GLN A 827 2.34 25.70 -24.15
CA GLN A 827 1.59 24.44 -24.11
C GLN A 827 2.25 23.35 -24.94
N GLN A 828 2.74 23.68 -26.14
CA GLN A 828 3.44 22.73 -27.00
C GLN A 828 4.74 22.23 -26.35
N ARG A 829 5.54 23.13 -25.74
CA ARG A 829 6.76 22.75 -25.00
C ARG A 829 6.47 21.91 -23.76
N ALA A 830 5.36 22.17 -23.08
CA ALA A 830 4.96 21.35 -21.92
C ALA A 830 4.51 19.94 -22.30
N LEU A 831 4.08 19.72 -23.55
CA LEU A 831 3.63 18.42 -24.07
C LEU A 831 4.75 17.60 -24.73
N SER A 832 5.83 18.26 -25.18
CA SER A 832 7.04 17.65 -25.74
C SER A 832 8.01 17.21 -24.67
#